data_AF-A0A5C9BCD2-F1
#
_entry.id   AF-A0A5C9BCD2-F1
#
_cell.length_a   1.000
_cell.length_b   1.000
_cell.length_c   1.000
_cell.angle_alpha   90.00
_cell.angle_beta   90.00
_cell.angle_gamma   90.00
#
_symmetry.space_group_name_H-M   'P 1'
#
loop_
_entity.id
_entity.type
_entity.pdbx_description
1 polymer ?
#
loop_
_entity_poly.entity_id
_entity_poly.type
_entity_poly.pdbx_seq_one_letter_code
_entity_poly.pdbx_strand_id
1 'polypeptide(L)'
;MDTVADTSGAVSCKPEFPTTALPLPDSWKSILVWAAKNNACNSLIHIINAAQIHNHPDFLRPILNLLIDNDSFELLCEWADTYVMGQNPEPLTPAQYLYQMASAVIKDDSVFQLMNEIQTEMPSSRFLKGELKSCYLFAMLYQKPLDVGFGDQNWIKKLKLWLLTHAVDRAMSGNMQDQYIKIVSDDLRIACHKNRDKRKMFLALRRQITEFSALNRHLIYGTQLQLKKNPQTTKRWMLNSIIQVAKYQHNKIENVGQQQIPLPATASANGNWLKPPQPVMGEVHDDEESGSHTWAAGRPGGVGIAEVDADEKTSYFHQQLKATGILIYSMEDSSFLQWAWNRPSPIEMPQLDRWIEENSRSAKPENRFLAVLTWIATRLGRSFRRALDIRISDDVGDEWAINSGLTTLSRRPPQRKGGWQPDSPDRKQDQKNWVNPAAASISIRLPKNISRALKKEAAKSLGIKCLGDLWNAAWGERPESVLRDNFSRAIPRVLPGMLGSVQAQQYFNACNDPVFAKLACSHPNSSLPSACAYANWGIGQANTILNHESIALPLTASEGDNCIALGSRLDPIEMLIANSIRQAASKLEVLRQSQDPIAFHNAYSCYVAVALLAATGGRPINDAFESVAHFDFRERFVFINDKASGAAREGRLALLPVKVCELVGQHYLAHLGALARALKEASPALSAELESMSGGRPCSAMPLFFLLSPDFCWRSITEEMITGQKLFDWPLPLNLFRHRLSAWLRHHSADPEVIDSILGHAETGNATHWDCSFRIWRDDMEVLRPLVEQAFDALGFENIRGMADGMPYQKGAPDSGKTKSRSPEIFGIRAREKNRRSRFVASIRDAKVQIELYLEERKKKLGELSKDEAYELSKKLLFSESGLPHPAGHHKYRHLLRQIEKAWHKEGKRVHLSKRFVFVGEESRLFTEAAPHAREVLEEIRAAWSKYLGQPDRHRIPIQSLAFVAAVSLCIENRISSAALLKDIRSGKNFRLVALKGRAYLEYAMGLVVEDPGATAKRFRITADTATCLNQILKHQPLELTNHSVPDVLLPIAGILAEHRRVKSDALCNEVISALCDLVDQANALTLPGILAAYLAGRVDSYSLAWRDWIRLELGYAADIPAYKPDKKGKAGETAGADPAPAGGQVNIQHLSGADIEVSQQVGQALFKAID
;
A
#
# COMPACT_ATOMS: atom_id res chain seq x y z
N MET A 1 -9.90 -34.36 -56.47
CA MET A 1 -10.40 -33.36 -55.51
C MET A 1 -10.25 -33.97 -54.13
N ASP A 2 -9.48 -33.29 -53.30
CA ASP A 2 -9.59 -33.12 -51.84
C ASP A 2 -9.99 -34.34 -50.99
N THR A 3 -9.02 -34.97 -50.31
CA THR A 3 -8.51 -34.69 -48.94
C THR A 3 -9.25 -35.45 -47.84
N VAL A 4 -8.50 -36.20 -47.02
CA VAL A 4 -8.29 -35.99 -45.58
C VAL A 4 -7.20 -36.98 -45.16
N ALA A 5 -6.23 -36.54 -44.36
CA ALA A 5 -5.12 -37.37 -43.91
C ALA A 5 -5.40 -37.98 -42.54
N ASP A 6 -5.11 -39.27 -42.40
CA ASP A 6 -5.12 -40.00 -41.14
C ASP A 6 -3.73 -40.62 -40.93
N THR A 7 -3.00 -40.17 -39.90
CA THR A 7 -1.68 -40.72 -39.55
C THR A 7 -1.51 -40.77 -38.03
N SER A 8 -1.81 -41.94 -37.47
CA SER A 8 -1.42 -42.34 -36.12
C SER A 8 0.10 -42.42 -35.99
N GLY A 9 0.72 -41.41 -35.38
CA GLY A 9 2.16 -41.40 -35.03
C GLY A 9 2.38 -41.65 -33.54
N ALA A 10 2.66 -42.90 -33.15
CA ALA A 10 2.95 -43.24 -31.77
C ALA A 10 4.32 -42.72 -31.33
N VAL A 11 4.37 -41.60 -30.60
CA VAL A 11 5.60 -41.11 -29.98
C VAL A 11 5.91 -41.94 -28.73
N SER A 12 6.92 -42.79 -28.85
CA SER A 12 7.53 -43.52 -27.73
C SER A 12 8.29 -42.56 -26.81
N CYS A 13 7.58 -41.94 -25.86
CA CYS A 13 8.21 -41.25 -24.74
C CYS A 13 8.83 -42.27 -23.79
N LYS A 14 10.13 -42.56 -23.96
CA LYS A 14 10.94 -43.08 -22.86
C LYS A 14 10.85 -42.09 -21.69
N PRO A 15 10.55 -42.53 -20.45
CA PRO A 15 10.62 -41.65 -19.31
C PRO A 15 12.09 -41.39 -18.96
N GLU A 16 12.67 -40.31 -19.50
CA GLU A 16 13.97 -39.80 -19.07
C GLU A 16 13.87 -39.17 -17.68
N PHE A 17 13.68 -40.02 -16.67
CA PHE A 17 14.04 -39.67 -15.30
C PHE A 17 15.58 -39.74 -15.17
N PRO A 18 16.26 -38.66 -14.76
CA PRO A 18 17.67 -38.72 -14.40
C PRO A 18 17.82 -39.50 -13.08
N THR A 19 17.90 -40.83 -13.18
CA THR A 19 18.09 -41.74 -12.05
C THR A 19 19.48 -41.61 -11.38
N THR A 20 20.31 -40.68 -11.85
CA THR A 20 21.70 -40.45 -11.43
C THR A 20 21.90 -39.33 -10.40
N ALA A 21 20.83 -38.71 -9.87
CA ALA A 21 20.95 -37.54 -8.99
C ALA A 21 20.07 -37.53 -7.71
N LEU A 22 19.26 -38.55 -7.45
CA LEU A 22 18.50 -38.65 -6.19
C LEU A 22 19.34 -39.37 -5.12
N PRO A 23 19.39 -38.90 -3.85
CA PRO A 23 20.21 -39.49 -2.79
C PRO A 23 19.53 -40.73 -2.17
N LEU A 24 19.12 -41.69 -3.01
CA LEU A 24 18.50 -42.95 -2.63
C LEU A 24 19.41 -44.14 -2.98
N PRO A 25 19.46 -45.21 -2.16
CA PRO A 25 20.13 -46.46 -2.52
C PRO A 25 19.59 -47.10 -3.80
N ASP A 26 20.43 -47.85 -4.53
CA ASP A 26 20.08 -48.55 -5.78
C ASP A 26 18.85 -49.48 -5.66
N SER A 27 18.54 -49.97 -4.45
CA SER A 27 17.34 -50.77 -4.19
C SER A 27 16.02 -50.05 -4.46
N TRP A 28 16.02 -48.71 -4.52
CA TRP A 28 14.85 -47.92 -4.95
C TRP A 28 14.67 -47.84 -6.46
N LYS A 29 15.69 -48.17 -7.27
CA LYS A 29 15.71 -47.90 -8.71
C LYS A 29 14.54 -48.53 -9.45
N SER A 30 14.21 -49.78 -9.16
CA SER A 30 13.06 -50.48 -9.76
C SER A 30 11.72 -49.85 -9.36
N ILE A 31 11.58 -49.42 -8.10
CA ILE A 31 10.36 -48.78 -7.59
C ILE A 31 10.18 -47.37 -8.18
N LEU A 32 11.27 -46.62 -8.37
CA LEU A 32 11.27 -45.33 -9.07
C LEU A 32 10.88 -45.47 -10.54
N VAL A 33 11.36 -46.51 -11.23
CA VAL A 33 10.96 -46.82 -12.62
C VAL A 33 9.48 -47.19 -12.70
N TRP A 34 8.96 -48.01 -11.77
CA TRP A 34 7.53 -48.31 -11.66
C TRP A 34 6.70 -47.04 -11.41
N ALA A 35 7.16 -46.16 -10.51
CA ALA A 35 6.47 -44.91 -10.19
C ALA A 35 6.48 -43.92 -11.37
N ALA A 36 7.55 -43.90 -12.17
CA ALA A 36 7.65 -43.08 -13.37
C ALA A 36 6.67 -43.56 -14.44
N LYS A 37 6.61 -44.87 -14.69
CA LYS A 37 5.64 -45.52 -15.60
C LYS A 37 4.18 -45.21 -15.22
N ASN A 38 3.89 -45.07 -13.92
CA ASN A 38 2.54 -44.83 -13.39
C ASN A 38 2.28 -43.38 -12.92
N ASN A 39 3.13 -42.40 -13.32
CA ASN A 39 3.00 -40.97 -12.97
C ASN A 39 2.94 -40.66 -11.45
N ALA A 40 3.52 -41.51 -10.60
CA ALA A 40 3.44 -41.44 -9.14
C ALA A 40 4.76 -41.01 -8.45
N CYS A 41 5.80 -40.60 -9.18
CA CYS A 41 7.11 -40.26 -8.61
C CYS A 41 7.05 -39.18 -7.51
N ASN A 42 6.27 -38.11 -7.71
CA ASN A 42 6.19 -37.03 -6.73
C ASN A 42 5.47 -37.50 -5.45
N SER A 43 4.37 -38.27 -5.58
CA SER A 43 3.71 -38.92 -4.45
C SER A 43 4.65 -39.84 -3.67
N LEU A 44 5.43 -40.66 -4.39
CA LEU A 44 6.40 -41.56 -3.81
C LEU A 44 7.48 -40.79 -3.02
N ILE A 45 8.05 -39.73 -3.59
CA ILE A 45 9.05 -38.88 -2.92
C ILE A 45 8.44 -38.20 -1.67
N HIS A 46 7.20 -37.72 -1.73
CA HIS A 46 6.52 -37.15 -0.56
C HIS A 46 6.28 -38.17 0.55
N ILE A 47 5.89 -39.41 0.20
CA ILE A 47 5.72 -40.51 1.17
C ILE A 47 7.07 -40.90 1.80
N ILE A 48 8.14 -41.03 1.00
CA ILE A 48 9.48 -41.36 1.51
C ILE A 48 9.99 -40.26 2.46
N ASN A 49 9.86 -39.00 2.06
CA ASN A 49 10.24 -37.84 2.87
C ASN A 49 9.45 -37.77 4.19
N ALA A 50 8.13 -37.99 4.16
CA ALA A 50 7.27 -37.95 5.35
C ALA A 50 7.48 -39.14 6.31
N ALA A 51 7.69 -40.36 5.77
CA ALA A 51 7.91 -41.56 6.57
C ALA A 51 9.37 -41.79 6.98
N GLN A 52 10.31 -41.04 6.38
CA GLN A 52 11.76 -41.12 6.59
C GLN A 52 12.36 -42.51 6.30
N ILE A 53 11.80 -43.20 5.29
CA ILE A 53 12.16 -44.59 4.91
C ILE A 53 13.26 -44.69 3.85
N HIS A 54 14.08 -43.64 3.68
CA HIS A 54 15.09 -43.49 2.60
C HIS A 54 15.98 -44.72 2.38
N ASN A 55 16.34 -45.44 3.45
CA ASN A 55 17.23 -46.61 3.38
C ASN A 55 16.50 -47.97 3.36
N HIS A 56 15.15 -47.98 3.41
CA HIS A 56 14.34 -49.19 3.58
C HIS A 56 13.14 -49.21 2.61
N PRO A 57 13.35 -49.61 1.33
CA PRO A 57 12.27 -49.72 0.34
C PRO A 57 11.10 -50.57 0.81
N ASP A 58 11.37 -51.69 1.48
CA ASP A 58 10.35 -52.62 1.99
C ASP A 58 9.37 -51.96 2.99
N PHE A 59 9.78 -50.87 3.66
CA PHE A 59 8.92 -50.15 4.60
C PHE A 59 7.79 -49.37 3.90
N LEU A 60 7.85 -49.20 2.58
CA LEU A 60 6.76 -48.65 1.78
C LEU A 60 5.55 -49.60 1.73
N ARG A 61 5.75 -50.93 1.75
CA ARG A 61 4.69 -51.92 1.54
C ARG A 61 3.51 -51.80 2.55
N PRO A 62 3.73 -51.64 3.87
CA PRO A 62 2.63 -51.38 4.81
C PRO A 62 1.96 -50.00 4.67
N ILE A 63 2.61 -49.03 4.03
CA ILE A 63 2.00 -47.74 3.69
C ILE A 63 1.02 -47.96 2.54
N LEU A 64 1.45 -48.60 1.44
CA LEU A 64 0.58 -48.88 0.28
C LEU A 64 -0.63 -49.74 0.67
N ASN A 65 -0.44 -50.76 1.51
CA ASN A 65 -1.53 -51.59 2.04
C ASN A 65 -2.59 -50.78 2.83
N LEU A 66 -2.23 -49.65 3.45
CA LEU A 66 -3.22 -48.74 4.05
C LEU A 66 -3.95 -47.93 2.97
N LEU A 67 -3.23 -47.47 1.94
CA LEU A 67 -3.79 -46.58 0.91
C LEU A 67 -4.78 -47.29 -0.02
N ILE A 68 -4.58 -48.59 -0.30
CA ILE A 68 -5.44 -49.39 -1.21
C ILE A 68 -6.55 -50.18 -0.50
N ASP A 69 -6.62 -50.13 0.83
CA ASP A 69 -7.73 -50.68 1.61
C ASP A 69 -9.02 -49.92 1.25
N ASN A 70 -10.11 -50.62 0.89
CA ASN A 70 -11.26 -50.01 0.22
C ASN A 70 -11.84 -48.79 0.97
N ASP A 71 -12.09 -48.93 2.28
CA ASP A 71 -12.51 -47.84 3.17
C ASP A 71 -11.54 -46.64 3.19
N SER A 72 -10.24 -46.89 3.02
CA SER A 72 -9.20 -45.86 3.01
C SER A 72 -9.06 -45.21 1.63
N PHE A 73 -9.27 -45.96 0.55
CA PHE A 73 -9.25 -45.45 -0.82
C PHE A 73 -10.45 -44.55 -1.12
N GLU A 74 -11.66 -44.99 -0.76
CA GLU A 74 -12.89 -44.17 -0.85
C GLU A 74 -12.72 -42.88 -0.05
N LEU A 75 -12.22 -42.99 1.18
CA LEU A 75 -11.98 -41.83 2.05
C LEU A 75 -10.88 -40.90 1.54
N LEU A 76 -9.83 -41.43 0.89
CA LEU A 76 -8.83 -40.61 0.20
C LEU A 76 -9.41 -39.89 -1.02
N CYS A 77 -10.37 -40.51 -1.74
CA CYS A 77 -11.09 -39.84 -2.82
C CYS A 77 -11.89 -38.66 -2.26
N GLU A 78 -12.71 -38.88 -1.22
CA GLU A 78 -13.45 -37.80 -0.55
C GLU A 78 -12.53 -36.66 -0.05
N TRP A 79 -11.34 -37.00 0.47
CA TRP A 79 -10.34 -36.02 0.95
C TRP A 79 -9.57 -35.34 -0.19
N ALA A 80 -9.46 -35.97 -1.36
CA ALA A 80 -8.87 -35.40 -2.56
C ALA A 80 -9.84 -34.45 -3.29
N ASP A 81 -11.14 -34.75 -3.24
CA ASP A 81 -12.23 -33.99 -3.84
C ASP A 81 -12.64 -32.75 -3.02
N THR A 82 -12.20 -32.64 -1.74
CA THR A 82 -12.56 -31.49 -0.88
C THR A 82 -11.87 -30.17 -1.24
N TYR A 83 -11.21 -30.08 -2.41
CA TYR A 83 -10.57 -28.87 -2.94
C TYR A 83 -10.90 -28.70 -4.43
N VAL A 84 -11.84 -27.79 -4.75
CA VAL A 84 -12.32 -27.57 -6.12
C VAL A 84 -11.47 -26.53 -6.85
N MET A 85 -10.65 -27.02 -7.78
CA MET A 85 -10.33 -26.42 -9.08
C MET A 85 -10.13 -24.89 -9.15
N GLY A 86 -8.91 -24.43 -8.85
CA GLY A 86 -8.34 -23.23 -9.50
C GLY A 86 -7.57 -23.65 -10.76
N GLN A 87 -7.77 -22.96 -11.89
CA GLN A 87 -7.11 -23.32 -13.15
C GLN A 87 -5.63 -22.90 -13.19
N ASN A 88 -4.75 -23.74 -12.64
CA ASN A 88 -3.31 -23.82 -12.95
C ASN A 88 -2.75 -25.13 -12.34
N PRO A 89 -1.59 -25.64 -12.80
CA PRO A 89 -0.95 -26.82 -12.21
C PRO A 89 -0.27 -26.46 -10.88
N GLU A 90 -1.08 -26.23 -9.85
CA GLU A 90 -0.60 -26.20 -8.46
C GLU A 90 -0.16 -27.62 -8.02
N PRO A 91 0.80 -27.74 -7.08
CA PRO A 91 1.14 -29.04 -6.53
C PRO A 91 -0.09 -29.68 -5.88
N LEU A 92 -0.29 -30.98 -6.12
CA LEU A 92 -1.42 -31.73 -5.58
C LEU A 92 -1.51 -31.57 -4.06
N THR A 93 -2.73 -31.61 -3.51
CA THR A 93 -2.90 -31.60 -2.05
C THR A 93 -2.28 -32.86 -1.42
N PRO A 94 -1.93 -32.85 -0.12
CA PRO A 94 -1.43 -34.04 0.58
C PRO A 94 -2.33 -35.27 0.42
N ALA A 95 -3.66 -35.09 0.40
CA ALA A 95 -4.62 -36.15 0.14
C ALA A 95 -4.60 -36.61 -1.32
N GLN A 96 -4.51 -35.68 -2.28
CA GLN A 96 -4.39 -35.99 -3.71
C GLN A 96 -3.09 -36.75 -4.05
N TYR A 97 -1.94 -36.41 -3.44
CA TYR A 97 -0.71 -37.20 -3.61
C TYR A 97 -0.87 -38.64 -3.10
N LEU A 98 -1.51 -38.83 -1.93
CA LEU A 98 -1.78 -40.16 -1.38
C LEU A 98 -2.80 -40.94 -2.24
N TYR A 99 -3.85 -40.28 -2.71
CA TYR A 99 -4.85 -40.86 -3.61
C TYR A 99 -4.25 -41.23 -4.98
N GLN A 100 -3.38 -40.39 -5.54
CA GLN A 100 -2.64 -40.68 -6.77
C GLN A 100 -1.73 -41.90 -6.59
N MET A 101 -1.05 -42.03 -5.45
CA MET A 101 -0.25 -43.23 -5.14
C MET A 101 -1.14 -44.47 -5.03
N ALA A 102 -2.26 -44.38 -4.31
CA ALA A 102 -3.21 -45.48 -4.17
C ALA A 102 -3.75 -45.95 -5.54
N SER A 103 -4.15 -44.99 -6.38
CA SER A 103 -4.67 -45.22 -7.73
C SER A 103 -3.63 -45.86 -8.65
N ALA A 104 -2.36 -45.43 -8.56
CA ALA A 104 -1.25 -46.03 -9.30
C ALA A 104 -1.01 -47.50 -8.90
N VAL A 105 -1.07 -47.81 -7.59
CA VAL A 105 -0.90 -49.19 -7.08
C VAL A 105 -2.09 -50.08 -7.46
N ILE A 106 -3.32 -49.57 -7.40
CA ILE A 106 -4.52 -50.32 -7.84
C ILE A 106 -4.49 -50.60 -9.36
N LYS A 107 -3.88 -49.70 -10.14
CA LYS A 107 -3.73 -49.86 -11.60
C LYS A 107 -2.60 -50.79 -12.02
N ASP A 108 -1.52 -50.86 -11.25
CA ASP A 108 -0.31 -51.65 -11.55
C ASP A 108 0.29 -52.18 -10.23
N ASP A 109 -0.23 -53.29 -9.73
CA ASP A 109 0.13 -53.88 -8.44
C ASP A 109 1.54 -54.52 -8.42
N SER A 110 2.22 -54.57 -9.56
CA SER A 110 3.57 -55.16 -9.72
C SER A 110 4.63 -54.56 -8.78
N VAL A 111 4.40 -53.35 -8.25
CA VAL A 111 5.25 -52.74 -7.22
C VAL A 111 5.41 -53.62 -5.97
N PHE A 112 4.41 -54.44 -5.63
CA PHE A 112 4.50 -55.37 -4.51
C PHE A 112 5.49 -56.52 -4.74
N GLN A 113 5.82 -56.82 -6.00
CA GLN A 113 6.87 -57.79 -6.35
C GLN A 113 8.27 -57.20 -6.21
N LEU A 114 8.38 -55.87 -6.13
CA LEU A 114 9.65 -55.13 -5.96
C LEU A 114 10.02 -54.89 -4.48
N MET A 115 9.20 -55.36 -3.53
CA MET A 115 9.38 -55.17 -2.09
C MET A 115 9.17 -56.47 -1.34
N ASN A 116 10.07 -56.79 -0.41
CA ASN A 116 9.96 -57.99 0.43
C ASN A 116 8.73 -57.92 1.34
N GLU A 117 8.15 -59.09 1.63
CA GLU A 117 7.05 -59.19 2.59
C GLU A 117 7.56 -59.19 4.03
N ILE A 118 7.19 -58.16 4.81
CA ILE A 118 7.66 -58.03 6.20
C ILE A 118 6.67 -58.76 7.13
N GLN A 119 7.09 -59.91 7.66
CA GLN A 119 6.28 -60.71 8.60
C GLN A 119 6.05 -59.97 9.93
N THR A 120 4.79 -59.68 10.23
CA THR A 120 4.36 -58.79 11.34
C THR A 120 4.28 -59.48 12.72
N GLU A 121 5.11 -60.50 12.98
CA GLU A 121 5.05 -61.29 14.22
C GLU A 121 5.73 -60.61 15.42
N MET A 122 6.80 -59.86 15.19
CA MET A 122 7.48 -59.11 16.25
C MET A 122 6.91 -57.68 16.42
N PRO A 123 6.78 -57.17 17.67
CA PRO A 123 6.36 -55.79 17.92
C PRO A 123 7.28 -54.76 17.25
N SER A 124 6.69 -53.68 16.74
CA SER A 124 7.39 -52.55 16.07
C SER A 124 8.61 -52.03 16.83
N SER A 125 8.54 -51.96 18.16
CA SER A 125 9.63 -51.49 19.03
C SER A 125 10.79 -52.48 19.19
N ARG A 126 10.61 -53.75 18.83
CA ARG A 126 11.68 -54.77 18.79
C ARG A 126 12.28 -54.88 17.39
N PHE A 127 11.45 -54.71 16.35
CA PHE A 127 11.87 -54.67 14.95
C PHE A 127 12.74 -53.44 14.65
N LEU A 128 12.29 -52.24 15.01
CA LEU A 128 12.98 -50.96 14.73
C LEU A 128 13.93 -50.54 15.87
N LYS A 129 14.77 -51.46 16.37
CA LYS A 129 15.62 -51.22 17.54
C LYS A 129 16.77 -50.26 17.22
N GLY A 130 16.52 -48.97 17.39
CA GLY A 130 17.44 -47.85 17.12
C GLY A 130 16.75 -46.75 16.31
N GLU A 131 15.92 -47.14 15.35
CA GLU A 131 15.28 -46.27 14.36
C GLU A 131 13.81 -45.92 14.69
N LEU A 132 13.25 -46.50 15.75
CA LEU A 132 11.88 -46.23 16.21
C LEU A 132 11.56 -44.74 16.39
N LYS A 133 12.57 -43.91 16.67
CA LYS A 133 12.41 -42.45 16.84
C LYS A 133 12.26 -41.70 15.52
N SER A 134 12.91 -42.16 14.44
CA SER A 134 12.85 -41.54 13.11
C SER A 134 11.72 -42.12 12.25
N CYS A 135 11.59 -43.45 12.21
CA CYS A 135 10.57 -44.16 11.43
C CYS A 135 9.22 -44.30 12.17
N TYR A 136 8.77 -43.26 12.90
CA TYR A 136 7.62 -43.35 13.80
C TYR A 136 6.28 -43.59 13.08
N LEU A 137 6.12 -43.11 11.83
CA LEU A 137 4.95 -43.38 11.01
C LEU A 137 4.89 -44.85 10.60
N PHE A 138 5.98 -45.36 10.00
CA PHE A 138 6.09 -46.79 9.67
C PHE A 138 5.86 -47.67 10.89
N ALA A 139 6.45 -47.36 12.05
CA ALA A 139 6.25 -48.11 13.29
C ALA A 139 4.79 -48.18 13.75
N MET A 140 4.00 -47.13 13.47
CA MET A 140 2.58 -47.02 13.79
C MET A 140 1.70 -47.77 12.77
N LEU A 141 2.12 -47.82 11.50
CA LEU A 141 1.45 -48.59 10.44
C LEU A 141 1.70 -50.09 10.57
N TYR A 142 2.96 -50.51 10.71
CA TYR A 142 3.43 -51.90 10.85
C TYR A 142 2.82 -52.65 12.06
N GLN A 143 2.40 -51.94 13.11
CA GLN A 143 1.78 -52.56 14.27
C GLN A 143 0.44 -53.21 13.91
N LYS A 144 0.35 -54.55 14.07
CA LYS A 144 -0.81 -55.41 13.76
C LYS A 144 -2.15 -54.80 14.20
N PRO A 145 -3.25 -55.05 13.43
CA PRO A 145 -4.60 -54.65 13.81
C PRO A 145 -5.03 -55.15 15.18
N LEU A 146 -6.03 -54.47 15.73
CA LEU A 146 -6.59 -54.76 17.04
C LEU A 146 -7.64 -55.88 16.96
N ASP A 147 -7.61 -56.78 17.94
CA ASP A 147 -8.74 -57.67 18.25
C ASP A 147 -9.85 -56.86 18.95
N VAL A 148 -10.64 -56.14 18.15
CA VAL A 148 -11.78 -55.29 18.49
C VAL A 148 -12.78 -55.32 17.34
N GLY A 149 -14.04 -54.94 17.58
CA GLY A 149 -15.08 -54.96 16.55
C GLY A 149 -14.75 -54.07 15.33
N PHE A 150 -15.24 -54.48 14.16
CA PHE A 150 -14.99 -53.87 12.85
C PHE A 150 -15.01 -52.33 12.84
N GLY A 151 -16.04 -51.72 13.43
CA GLY A 151 -16.15 -50.25 13.47
C GLY A 151 -15.06 -49.53 14.27
N ASP A 152 -14.45 -50.19 15.26
CA ASP A 152 -13.30 -49.64 16.03
C ASP A 152 -11.98 -49.85 15.26
N GLN A 153 -11.87 -50.92 14.48
CA GLN A 153 -10.75 -51.11 13.54
C GLN A 153 -10.77 -50.01 12.47
N ASN A 154 -11.91 -49.74 11.84
CA ASN A 154 -12.00 -48.74 10.76
C ASN A 154 -11.79 -47.31 11.29
N TRP A 155 -12.25 -46.99 12.51
CA TRP A 155 -11.89 -45.72 13.15
C TRP A 155 -10.37 -45.56 13.35
N ILE A 156 -9.68 -46.63 13.74
CA ILE A 156 -8.23 -46.57 13.95
C ILE A 156 -7.47 -46.53 12.62
N LYS A 157 -7.91 -47.25 11.57
CA LYS A 157 -7.42 -47.07 10.18
C LYS A 157 -7.53 -45.60 9.76
N LYS A 158 -8.71 -44.99 9.97
CA LYS A 158 -8.97 -43.57 9.68
C LYS A 158 -8.04 -42.60 10.41
N LEU A 159 -7.72 -42.87 11.68
CA LEU A 159 -6.72 -42.09 12.42
C LEU A 159 -5.28 -42.31 11.91
N LYS A 160 -4.91 -43.52 11.49
CA LYS A 160 -3.60 -43.80 10.84
C LYS A 160 -3.46 -43.01 9.54
N LEU A 161 -4.49 -43.02 8.70
CA LEU A 161 -4.57 -42.30 7.42
C LEU A 161 -4.55 -40.77 7.61
N TRP A 162 -5.28 -40.27 8.59
CA TRP A 162 -5.29 -38.85 8.98
C TRP A 162 -3.90 -38.35 9.41
N LEU A 163 -3.17 -39.12 10.22
CA LEU A 163 -1.78 -38.82 10.60
C LEU A 163 -0.83 -38.83 9.40
N LEU A 164 -1.00 -39.77 8.46
CA LEU A 164 -0.18 -39.86 7.25
C LEU A 164 -0.40 -38.64 6.34
N THR A 165 -1.66 -38.25 6.12
CA THR A 165 -2.03 -37.06 5.33
C THR A 165 -1.42 -35.80 5.93
N HIS A 166 -1.54 -35.62 7.25
CA HIS A 166 -0.88 -34.52 7.93
C HIS A 166 0.65 -34.59 7.87
N ALA A 167 1.27 -35.77 7.87
CA ALA A 167 2.73 -35.88 7.77
C ALA A 167 3.26 -35.48 6.38
N VAL A 168 2.55 -35.85 5.31
CA VAL A 168 2.86 -35.42 3.93
C VAL A 168 2.82 -33.89 3.82
N ASP A 169 1.81 -33.25 4.40
CA ASP A 169 1.67 -31.78 4.50
C ASP A 169 2.88 -31.10 5.19
N ARG A 170 3.41 -31.69 6.29
CA ARG A 170 4.61 -31.14 6.97
C ARG A 170 5.86 -31.37 6.14
N ALA A 171 5.98 -32.52 5.47
CA ALA A 171 7.11 -32.83 4.60
C ALA A 171 7.16 -31.89 3.37
N MET A 172 6.01 -31.61 2.74
CA MET A 172 5.87 -30.57 1.71
C MET A 172 6.32 -29.19 2.22
N SER A 173 6.04 -28.88 3.49
CA SER A 173 6.43 -27.65 4.18
C SER A 173 7.88 -27.65 4.75
N GLY A 174 8.74 -28.60 4.39
CA GLY A 174 10.14 -28.68 4.87
C GLY A 174 10.31 -29.13 6.34
N ASN A 175 9.26 -29.69 6.95
CA ASN A 175 9.26 -30.27 8.29
C ASN A 175 9.13 -31.80 8.22
N MET A 176 10.25 -32.49 8.03
CA MET A 176 10.28 -33.94 7.80
C MET A 176 10.01 -34.80 9.04
N GLN A 177 10.13 -34.24 10.25
CA GLN A 177 9.79 -34.92 11.49
C GLN A 177 9.16 -33.92 12.46
N ASP A 178 7.88 -34.15 12.75
CA ASP A 178 7.08 -33.30 13.63
C ASP A 178 6.85 -33.95 14.99
N GLN A 179 7.18 -33.22 16.05
CA GLN A 179 7.09 -33.69 17.42
C GLN A 179 5.66 -34.07 17.82
N TYR A 180 4.64 -33.32 17.38
CA TYR A 180 3.24 -33.62 17.71
C TYR A 180 2.75 -34.87 16.96
N ILE A 181 3.04 -34.99 15.66
CA ILE A 181 2.70 -36.20 14.88
C ILE A 181 3.42 -37.42 15.47
N LYS A 182 4.69 -37.28 15.86
CA LYS A 182 5.45 -38.34 16.53
C LYS A 182 4.78 -38.81 17.82
N ILE A 183 4.39 -37.88 18.71
CA ILE A 183 3.72 -38.20 19.98
C ILE A 183 2.42 -38.97 19.74
N VAL A 184 1.57 -38.49 18.83
CA VAL A 184 0.29 -39.16 18.54
C VAL A 184 0.50 -40.52 17.88
N SER A 185 1.48 -40.64 16.98
CA SER A 185 1.83 -41.92 16.32
C SER A 185 2.35 -42.95 17.31
N ASP A 186 3.26 -42.57 18.20
CA ASP A 186 3.78 -43.43 19.27
C ASP A 186 2.66 -43.90 20.21
N ASP A 187 1.75 -43.01 20.60
CA ASP A 187 0.67 -43.35 21.52
C ASP A 187 -0.43 -44.20 20.87
N LEU A 188 -0.75 -43.96 19.59
CA LEU A 188 -1.66 -44.79 18.80
C LEU A 188 -1.08 -46.21 18.59
N ARG A 189 0.23 -46.30 18.29
CA ARG A 189 1.00 -47.57 18.21
C ARG A 189 0.97 -48.34 19.53
N ILE A 190 1.17 -47.67 20.66
CA ILE A 190 1.10 -48.27 22.01
C ILE A 190 -0.34 -48.72 22.36
N ALA A 191 -1.37 -47.97 21.93
CA ALA A 191 -2.78 -48.32 22.10
C ALA A 191 -3.19 -49.56 21.31
N CYS A 192 -2.65 -49.72 20.08
CA CYS A 192 -2.85 -50.91 19.25
C CYS A 192 -2.28 -52.18 19.92
N HIS A 193 -1.13 -52.06 20.60
CA HIS A 193 -0.43 -53.23 21.15
C HIS A 193 -0.85 -53.61 22.59
N LYS A 194 -0.56 -52.78 23.61
CA LYS A 194 -0.61 -53.22 25.03
C LYS A 194 -1.36 -52.29 26.01
N ASN A 195 -1.66 -51.04 25.65
CA ASN A 195 -2.25 -50.09 26.61
C ASN A 195 -3.78 -49.92 26.41
N ARG A 196 -4.58 -50.65 27.21
CA ARG A 196 -6.06 -50.59 27.18
C ARG A 196 -6.61 -49.18 27.43
N ASP A 197 -5.95 -48.35 28.23
CA ASP A 197 -6.47 -47.03 28.58
C ASP A 197 -6.15 -45.96 27.53
N LYS A 198 -5.02 -46.04 26.82
CA LYS A 198 -4.77 -45.22 25.62
C LYS A 198 -5.75 -45.61 24.51
N ARG A 199 -6.02 -46.91 24.36
CA ARG A 199 -7.05 -47.45 23.43
C ARG A 199 -8.43 -46.87 23.71
N LYS A 200 -8.93 -46.94 24.94
CA LYS A 200 -10.21 -46.32 25.35
C LYS A 200 -10.30 -44.84 24.99
N MET A 201 -9.20 -44.08 25.10
CA MET A 201 -9.20 -42.65 24.79
C MET A 201 -9.26 -42.35 23.28
N PHE A 202 -8.53 -43.09 22.44
CA PHE A 202 -8.66 -42.95 20.98
C PHE A 202 -10.04 -43.38 20.48
N LEU A 203 -10.62 -44.45 21.05
CA LEU A 203 -11.99 -44.88 20.72
C LEU A 203 -13.05 -43.87 21.20
N ALA A 204 -12.84 -43.18 22.33
CA ALA A 204 -13.76 -42.14 22.81
C ALA A 204 -13.84 -40.89 21.90
N LEU A 205 -12.91 -40.73 20.95
CA LEU A 205 -12.93 -39.69 19.91
C LEU A 205 -13.67 -40.10 18.63
N ARG A 206 -14.14 -41.36 18.54
CA ARG A 206 -14.77 -41.93 17.34
C ARG A 206 -16.04 -41.19 16.92
N ARG A 207 -16.12 -40.81 15.64
CA ARG A 207 -17.33 -40.32 14.97
C ARG A 207 -17.39 -40.80 13.52
N GLN A 208 -18.61 -40.85 12.98
CA GLN A 208 -18.87 -41.00 11.56
C GLN A 208 -18.78 -39.60 10.91
N ILE A 209 -17.58 -39.23 10.46
CA ILE A 209 -17.31 -37.99 9.73
C ILE A 209 -16.41 -38.37 8.56
N THR A 210 -16.86 -38.14 7.33
CA THR A 210 -16.12 -38.41 6.10
C THR A 210 -15.11 -37.30 5.82
N GLU A 211 -15.59 -36.06 5.66
CA GLU A 211 -14.81 -34.84 5.33
C GLU A 211 -13.58 -34.58 6.24
N PHE A 212 -12.42 -34.29 5.63
CA PHE A 212 -11.15 -34.06 6.34
C PHE A 212 -11.18 -32.84 7.28
N SER A 213 -11.77 -31.71 6.85
CA SER A 213 -11.81 -30.49 7.67
C SER A 213 -12.77 -30.63 8.87
N ALA A 214 -13.89 -31.32 8.70
CA ALA A 214 -14.80 -31.67 9.79
C ALA A 214 -14.16 -32.65 10.77
N LEU A 215 -13.37 -33.62 10.30
CA LEU A 215 -12.61 -34.53 11.15
C LEU A 215 -11.61 -33.77 12.04
N ASN A 216 -10.89 -32.79 11.48
CA ASN A 216 -10.00 -31.90 12.23
C ASN A 216 -10.74 -31.09 13.30
N ARG A 217 -11.83 -30.40 12.92
CA ARG A 217 -12.70 -29.66 13.87
C ARG A 217 -13.23 -30.56 14.99
N HIS A 218 -13.63 -31.79 14.66
CA HIS A 218 -14.11 -32.75 15.64
C HIS A 218 -13.02 -33.24 16.59
N LEU A 219 -11.85 -33.62 16.06
CA LEU A 219 -10.73 -34.08 16.89
C LEU A 219 -10.29 -33.00 17.88
N ILE A 220 -10.30 -31.71 17.49
CA ILE A 220 -10.08 -30.60 18.42
C ILE A 220 -11.13 -30.59 19.54
N TYR A 221 -12.42 -30.55 19.19
CA TYR A 221 -13.51 -30.43 20.16
C TYR A 221 -13.62 -31.64 21.11
N GLY A 222 -13.61 -32.86 20.55
CA GLY A 222 -13.68 -34.11 21.30
C GLY A 222 -12.50 -34.25 22.27
N THR A 223 -11.31 -33.85 21.84
CA THR A 223 -10.10 -33.90 22.68
C THR A 223 -10.12 -32.85 23.78
N GLN A 224 -10.61 -31.63 23.51
CA GLN A 224 -10.86 -30.61 24.53
C GLN A 224 -11.90 -31.06 25.56
N LEU A 225 -12.96 -31.76 25.13
CA LEU A 225 -13.97 -32.31 26.03
C LEU A 225 -13.39 -33.39 26.96
N GLN A 226 -12.51 -34.26 26.45
CA GLN A 226 -11.79 -35.24 27.29
C GLN A 226 -10.83 -34.58 28.28
N LEU A 227 -10.12 -33.52 27.87
CA LEU A 227 -9.29 -32.70 28.77
C LEU A 227 -10.10 -32.00 29.86
N LYS A 228 -11.31 -31.51 29.55
CA LYS A 228 -12.23 -30.93 30.55
C LYS A 228 -12.78 -31.98 31.52
N LYS A 229 -13.09 -33.19 31.04
CA LYS A 229 -13.61 -34.29 31.89
C LYS A 229 -12.55 -34.87 32.83
N ASN A 230 -11.28 -34.91 32.43
CA ASN A 230 -10.18 -35.49 33.23
C ASN A 230 -8.94 -34.56 33.25
N PRO A 231 -8.99 -33.40 33.92
CA PRO A 231 -7.96 -32.35 33.81
C PRO A 231 -6.58 -32.73 34.36
N GLN A 232 -6.51 -33.71 35.27
CA GLN A 232 -5.26 -34.27 35.82
C GLN A 232 -4.76 -35.53 35.07
N THR A 233 -5.29 -35.84 33.88
CA THR A 233 -4.85 -37.04 33.14
C THR A 233 -3.36 -36.99 32.81
N THR A 234 -2.64 -38.08 33.13
CA THR A 234 -1.22 -38.29 32.79
C THR A 234 -0.94 -38.30 31.28
N LYS A 235 -1.99 -38.30 30.45
CA LYS A 235 -1.94 -38.30 28.98
C LYS A 235 -2.31 -36.94 28.38
N ARG A 236 -2.29 -35.86 29.17
CA ARG A 236 -2.57 -34.48 28.73
C ARG A 236 -1.69 -34.04 27.56
N TRP A 237 -0.45 -34.52 27.50
CA TRP A 237 0.49 -34.27 26.40
C TRP A 237 0.05 -34.89 25.06
N MET A 238 -0.46 -36.12 25.09
CA MET A 238 -1.05 -36.82 23.93
C MET A 238 -2.25 -36.04 23.36
N LEU A 239 -3.19 -35.69 24.24
CA LEU A 239 -4.41 -34.95 23.87
C LEU A 239 -4.09 -33.55 23.34
N ASN A 240 -3.17 -32.82 23.97
CA ASN A 240 -2.70 -31.55 23.42
C ASN A 240 -2.07 -31.71 22.04
N SER A 241 -1.30 -32.78 21.80
CA SER A 241 -0.66 -33.03 20.50
C SER A 241 -1.68 -33.30 19.39
N ILE A 242 -2.76 -34.05 19.65
CA ILE A 242 -3.88 -34.22 18.70
C ILE A 242 -4.49 -32.86 18.32
N ILE A 243 -4.69 -31.97 19.29
CA ILE A 243 -5.21 -30.61 19.05
C ILE A 243 -4.25 -29.77 18.20
N GLN A 244 -2.92 -29.92 18.35
CA GLN A 244 -1.95 -29.17 17.55
C GLN A 244 -1.89 -29.68 16.10
N VAL A 245 -1.86 -31.00 15.88
CA VAL A 245 -1.87 -31.60 14.53
C VAL A 245 -3.12 -31.17 13.76
N ALA A 246 -4.31 -31.27 14.39
CA ALA A 246 -5.59 -30.86 13.79
C ALA A 246 -5.74 -29.34 13.56
N LYS A 247 -4.85 -28.52 14.12
CA LYS A 247 -4.78 -27.06 13.92
C LYS A 247 -3.67 -26.62 12.95
N TYR A 248 -3.07 -27.57 12.24
CA TYR A 248 -1.93 -27.32 11.35
C TYR A 248 -0.74 -26.62 12.07
N GLN A 249 -0.59 -26.85 13.38
CA GLN A 249 0.54 -26.32 14.13
C GLN A 249 1.74 -27.27 14.00
N HIS A 250 2.90 -26.71 13.66
CA HIS A 250 4.14 -27.45 13.41
C HIS A 250 5.09 -27.32 14.61
N ASN A 251 5.83 -28.39 14.92
CA ASN A 251 6.89 -28.40 15.91
C ASN A 251 8.01 -29.34 15.43
N LYS A 252 8.93 -28.77 14.64
CA LYS A 252 10.02 -29.51 13.98
C LYS A 252 10.99 -30.08 15.01
N ILE A 253 11.36 -31.35 14.86
CA ILE A 253 12.39 -31.98 15.69
C ILE A 253 13.77 -31.57 15.14
N GLU A 254 14.45 -30.67 15.86
CA GLU A 254 15.83 -30.29 15.58
C GLU A 254 16.82 -31.40 16.02
N ASN A 255 17.99 -31.46 15.38
CA ASN A 255 19.07 -32.43 15.64
C ASN A 255 18.79 -33.91 15.28
N VAL A 256 17.91 -34.17 14.31
CA VAL A 256 17.87 -35.48 13.62
C VAL A 256 18.51 -35.31 12.23
N GLY A 257 19.33 -36.27 11.81
CA GLY A 257 19.97 -36.29 10.49
C GLY A 257 18.94 -36.47 9.37
N GLN A 258 18.24 -35.40 9.00
CA GLN A 258 17.17 -35.41 8.01
C GLN A 258 17.77 -35.43 6.60
N GLN A 259 17.72 -36.59 5.95
CA GLN A 259 17.80 -36.64 4.50
C GLN A 259 16.46 -36.13 3.93
N GLN A 260 16.54 -35.14 3.04
CA GLN A 260 15.43 -34.70 2.20
C GLN A 260 15.80 -35.05 0.77
N ILE A 261 14.93 -35.81 0.11
CA ILE A 261 15.01 -36.02 -1.33
C ILE A 261 14.38 -34.77 -1.98
N PRO A 262 15.14 -33.96 -2.74
CA PRO A 262 14.55 -32.89 -3.52
C PRO A 262 13.64 -33.51 -4.59
N LEU A 263 12.47 -32.91 -4.82
CA LEU A 263 11.65 -33.27 -5.97
C LEU A 263 12.46 -32.98 -7.25
N PRO A 264 12.46 -33.88 -8.24
CA PRO A 264 13.02 -33.55 -9.54
C PRO A 264 12.22 -32.38 -10.10
N ALA A 265 12.91 -31.28 -10.41
CA ALA A 265 12.29 -30.13 -11.03
C ALA A 265 11.67 -30.58 -12.36
N THR A 266 10.35 -30.52 -12.47
CA THR A 266 9.68 -30.67 -13.76
C THR A 266 10.25 -29.60 -14.67
N ALA A 267 10.72 -30.01 -15.84
CA ALA A 267 11.25 -29.10 -16.85
C ALA A 267 10.11 -28.25 -17.42
N SER A 268 9.75 -27.19 -16.68
CA SER A 268 8.91 -26.12 -17.18
C SER A 268 9.68 -25.41 -18.28
N ALA A 269 9.46 -25.85 -19.52
CA ALA A 269 9.83 -25.13 -20.73
C ALA A 269 8.94 -23.88 -20.87
N ASN A 270 9.09 -22.96 -19.92
CA ASN A 270 8.53 -21.62 -19.88
C ASN A 270 9.45 -20.81 -18.96
N GLY A 271 10.05 -19.75 -19.50
CA GLY A 271 11.04 -18.96 -18.78
C GLY A 271 10.46 -18.35 -17.51
N ASN A 272 11.18 -18.50 -16.39
CA ASN A 272 10.86 -17.83 -15.14
C ASN A 272 11.05 -16.31 -15.30
N TRP A 273 10.01 -15.63 -15.78
CA TRP A 273 9.70 -14.31 -15.24
C TRP A 273 9.60 -14.47 -13.72
N LEU A 274 10.30 -13.60 -12.98
CA LEU A 274 10.16 -13.52 -11.53
C LEU A 274 8.67 -13.43 -11.22
N LYS A 275 8.11 -14.44 -10.54
CA LYS A 275 6.77 -14.30 -9.98
C LYS A 275 6.80 -13.05 -9.11
N PRO A 276 5.93 -12.04 -9.34
CA PRO A 276 5.81 -10.94 -8.39
C PRO A 276 5.56 -11.55 -7.00
N PRO A 277 6.06 -10.94 -5.91
CA PRO A 277 5.75 -11.42 -4.58
C PRO A 277 4.25 -11.54 -4.50
N GLN A 278 3.73 -12.76 -4.28
CA GLN A 278 2.29 -12.93 -4.17
C GLN A 278 1.84 -11.99 -3.05
N PRO A 279 0.96 -11.01 -3.32
CA PRO A 279 0.32 -10.31 -2.24
C PRO A 279 -0.32 -11.39 -1.38
N VAL A 280 -0.19 -11.26 -0.05
CA VAL A 280 -0.92 -12.14 0.85
C VAL A 280 -2.38 -12.05 0.42
N MET A 281 -2.89 -13.12 -0.17
CA MET A 281 -4.29 -13.22 -0.53
C MET A 281 -5.03 -13.14 0.80
N GLY A 282 -5.52 -11.93 1.11
CA GLY A 282 -6.75 -11.84 1.87
C GLY A 282 -7.73 -12.70 1.10
N GLU A 283 -8.28 -13.71 1.78
CA GLU A 283 -9.29 -14.58 1.20
C GLU A 283 -10.29 -13.67 0.50
N VAL A 284 -10.51 -13.90 -0.80
CA VAL A 284 -11.70 -13.37 -1.48
C VAL A 284 -12.84 -14.17 -0.87
N HIS A 285 -13.25 -13.75 0.32
CA HIS A 285 -14.43 -14.25 0.97
C HIS A 285 -15.57 -14.03 -0.01
N ASP A 286 -16.31 -15.10 -0.35
CA ASP A 286 -17.72 -14.95 -0.67
C ASP A 286 -18.31 -14.05 0.45
N ASP A 287 -18.89 -12.91 0.09
CA ASP A 287 -19.11 -11.79 1.00
C ASP A 287 -19.87 -12.20 2.29
N GLU A 288 -19.13 -12.50 3.37
CA GLU A 288 -19.66 -12.36 4.73
C GLU A 288 -19.77 -10.86 5.04
N GLU A 289 -20.78 -10.23 4.45
CA GLU A 289 -21.14 -8.83 4.62
C GLU A 289 -21.35 -8.51 6.11
N SER A 290 -20.29 -8.03 6.77
CA SER A 290 -20.44 -7.31 8.05
C SER A 290 -21.23 -6.02 7.79
N GLY A 291 -22.27 -5.76 8.60
CA GLY A 291 -23.33 -4.75 8.41
C GLY A 291 -22.91 -3.27 8.25
N SER A 292 -23.84 -2.29 8.34
CA SER A 292 -23.79 -0.98 7.64
C SER A 292 -23.59 0.30 8.52
N HIS A 293 -22.53 1.13 8.41
CA HIS A 293 -22.21 2.27 9.32
C HIS A 293 -22.01 3.66 8.69
N THR A 294 -21.77 4.65 9.57
CA THR A 294 -21.74 6.09 9.28
C THR A 294 -20.78 6.88 10.19
N TRP A 295 -19.69 7.40 9.61
CA TRP A 295 -18.69 8.32 10.16
C TRP A 295 -19.24 9.63 10.85
N ALA A 296 -18.62 10.30 11.88
CA ALA A 296 -19.01 11.51 12.71
C ALA A 296 -17.91 12.63 13.08
N ALA A 297 -17.86 13.78 12.36
CA ALA A 297 -16.90 14.94 12.22
C ALA A 297 -15.32 14.84 12.35
N GLY A 298 -14.56 15.16 11.28
CA GLY A 298 -13.08 15.32 11.33
C GLY A 298 -12.48 16.25 10.26
N ARG A 299 -11.50 17.09 10.65
CA ARG A 299 -10.90 18.16 9.81
C ARG A 299 -10.39 17.66 8.45
N PRO A 300 -10.36 18.48 7.39
CA PRO A 300 -9.78 18.09 6.11
C PRO A 300 -8.34 17.60 6.27
N GLY A 301 -8.07 16.36 5.83
CA GLY A 301 -6.81 15.64 6.03
C GLY A 301 -6.77 14.72 7.25
N GLY A 302 -7.75 14.77 8.15
CA GLY A 302 -8.03 13.70 9.09
C GLY A 302 -8.92 12.63 8.47
N VAL A 303 -8.94 11.42 9.05
CA VAL A 303 -10.00 10.45 8.80
C VAL A 303 -11.33 11.17 9.01
N GLY A 304 -12.19 11.10 7.99
CA GLY A 304 -13.35 11.96 7.79
C GLY A 304 -14.66 11.34 8.27
N ILE A 305 -15.59 12.19 8.65
CA ILE A 305 -16.56 11.86 9.68
C ILE A 305 -17.72 12.93 9.64
N ALA A 306 -19.03 12.62 9.87
CA ALA A 306 -20.22 13.54 10.09
C ALA A 306 -21.50 12.89 10.76
N GLU A 307 -21.90 13.35 11.97
CA GLU A 307 -22.90 12.79 12.94
C GLU A 307 -24.34 12.57 12.39
N VAL A 308 -25.15 11.70 13.02
CA VAL A 308 -26.52 11.35 12.57
C VAL A 308 -27.48 11.18 13.76
N ASP A 309 -28.58 11.94 13.77
CA ASP A 309 -29.67 11.81 14.75
C ASP A 309 -30.43 10.48 14.58
N ALA A 310 -30.73 9.82 15.71
CA ALA A 310 -31.47 8.56 15.74
C ALA A 310 -32.96 8.78 16.02
N ASP A 311 -33.82 8.11 15.25
CA ASP A 311 -35.26 8.04 15.56
C ASP A 311 -35.49 7.08 16.74
N GLU A 312 -35.85 7.67 17.89
CA GLU A 312 -36.11 7.00 19.17
C GLU A 312 -37.16 5.89 19.08
N LYS A 313 -38.01 5.88 18.04
CA LYS A 313 -39.08 4.88 17.84
C LYS A 313 -38.60 3.57 17.21
N THR A 314 -37.32 3.46 16.83
CA THR A 314 -36.75 2.22 16.27
C THR A 314 -36.01 1.39 17.31
N SER A 315 -36.08 0.05 17.22
CA SER A 315 -35.46 -0.83 18.23
C SER A 315 -33.93 -0.76 18.18
N TYR A 316 -33.29 -0.93 19.35
CA TYR A 316 -31.83 -0.87 19.50
C TYR A 316 -31.07 -1.74 18.47
N PHE A 317 -31.58 -2.93 18.15
CA PHE A 317 -31.01 -3.81 17.12
C PHE A 317 -31.12 -3.25 15.69
N HIS A 318 -32.22 -2.56 15.35
CA HIS A 318 -32.38 -1.87 14.07
C HIS A 318 -31.55 -0.58 13.99
N GLN A 319 -31.43 0.15 15.10
CA GLN A 319 -30.49 1.27 15.24
C GLN A 319 -29.04 0.76 15.04
N GLN A 320 -28.71 -0.41 15.61
CA GLN A 320 -27.41 -1.07 15.49
C GLN A 320 -27.14 -1.69 14.10
N LEU A 321 -28.19 -1.97 13.29
CA LEU A 321 -28.07 -2.46 11.90
C LEU A 321 -28.05 -1.36 10.83
N LYS A 322 -28.61 -0.18 11.13
CA LYS A 322 -28.21 1.07 10.46
C LYS A 322 -26.77 1.49 10.85
N ALA A 323 -26.10 0.72 11.73
CA ALA A 323 -24.69 0.79 12.14
C ALA A 323 -23.88 -0.53 11.84
N THR A 324 -22.60 -0.58 12.23
CA THR A 324 -21.55 -1.66 12.16
C THR A 324 -20.40 -1.58 11.11
N GLY A 325 -20.61 -1.35 9.80
CA GLY A 325 -19.52 -1.30 8.79
C GLY A 325 -19.71 -0.41 7.52
N ILE A 326 -18.65 0.24 7.06
CA ILE A 326 -18.57 1.24 5.98
C ILE A 326 -17.98 0.61 4.70
N LEU A 327 -18.33 1.10 3.49
CA LEU A 327 -17.52 0.75 2.30
C LEU A 327 -16.23 1.57 2.26
N ILE A 328 -15.08 0.90 2.21
CA ILE A 328 -13.75 1.50 2.05
C ILE A 328 -13.19 1.02 0.72
N TYR A 329 -12.69 1.93 -0.11
CA TYR A 329 -11.98 1.59 -1.35
C TYR A 329 -10.62 0.98 -1.02
N SER A 330 -10.27 -0.13 -1.67
CA SER A 330 -8.90 -0.65 -1.65
C SER A 330 -7.97 0.18 -2.55
N MET A 331 -6.65 -0.03 -2.45
CA MET A 331 -5.69 0.62 -3.37
C MET A 331 -5.91 0.20 -4.83
N GLU A 332 -6.35 -1.05 -5.06
CA GLU A 332 -6.76 -1.54 -6.39
C GLU A 332 -8.03 -0.80 -6.87
N ASP A 333 -9.00 -0.55 -5.99
CA ASP A 333 -10.21 0.21 -6.33
C ASP A 333 -9.93 1.65 -6.67
N SER A 334 -9.07 2.30 -5.88
CA SER A 334 -8.70 3.70 -6.10
C SER A 334 -7.87 3.90 -7.36
N SER A 335 -7.22 2.85 -7.87
CA SER A 335 -6.38 2.88 -9.07
C SER A 335 -7.14 2.68 -10.39
N PHE A 336 -8.42 2.29 -10.36
CA PHE A 336 -9.26 2.07 -11.56
C PHE A 336 -8.60 1.21 -12.66
N LEU A 337 -7.79 0.22 -12.25
CA LEU A 337 -7.11 -0.67 -13.18
C LEU A 337 -8.14 -1.44 -14.02
N GLN A 338 -8.02 -1.36 -15.35
CA GLN A 338 -8.90 -2.09 -16.26
C GLN A 338 -8.84 -3.62 -16.03
N TRP A 339 -7.69 -4.12 -15.58
CA TRP A 339 -7.41 -5.53 -15.30
C TRP A 339 -7.25 -5.76 -13.80
N ALA A 340 -8.34 -5.52 -13.05
CA ALA A 340 -8.44 -5.78 -11.62
C ALA A 340 -9.25 -7.06 -11.34
N TRP A 341 -8.91 -7.80 -10.28
CA TRP A 341 -9.58 -9.08 -10.00
C TRP A 341 -10.99 -8.89 -9.45
N ASN A 342 -11.25 -7.75 -8.81
CA ASN A 342 -12.49 -7.43 -8.11
C ASN A 342 -13.63 -6.82 -8.98
N ARG A 343 -13.44 -6.75 -10.31
CA ARG A 343 -14.40 -6.19 -11.28
C ARG A 343 -14.43 -7.01 -12.57
N PRO A 344 -15.49 -6.97 -13.39
CA PRO A 344 -15.46 -7.58 -14.72
C PRO A 344 -14.38 -6.94 -15.59
N SER A 345 -13.66 -7.76 -16.36
CA SER A 345 -12.60 -7.29 -17.26
C SER A 345 -13.19 -6.72 -18.57
N PRO A 346 -12.40 -6.01 -19.39
CA PRO A 346 -12.85 -5.49 -20.68
C PRO A 346 -13.37 -6.57 -21.64
N ILE A 347 -12.95 -7.83 -21.48
CA ILE A 347 -13.43 -8.97 -22.30
C ILE A 347 -14.78 -9.49 -21.80
N GLU A 348 -15.02 -9.48 -20.49
CA GLU A 348 -16.26 -9.98 -19.89
C GLU A 348 -17.39 -8.95 -19.92
N MET A 349 -17.06 -7.65 -19.95
CA MET A 349 -18.07 -6.58 -20.02
C MET A 349 -19.05 -6.73 -21.20
N PRO A 350 -18.61 -6.94 -22.46
CA PRO A 350 -19.52 -7.23 -23.58
C PRO A 350 -20.31 -8.53 -23.43
N GLN A 351 -19.80 -9.52 -22.67
CA GLN A 351 -20.49 -10.78 -22.40
C GLN A 351 -21.60 -10.58 -21.36
N LEU A 352 -21.33 -9.78 -20.31
CA LEU A 352 -22.29 -9.37 -19.30
C LEU A 352 -23.42 -8.52 -19.90
N ASP A 353 -23.11 -7.51 -20.71
CA ASP A 353 -24.13 -6.69 -21.39
C ASP A 353 -25.01 -7.56 -22.32
N ARG A 354 -24.42 -8.48 -23.09
CA ARG A 354 -25.18 -9.44 -23.92
C ARG A 354 -26.07 -10.36 -23.09
N TRP A 355 -25.55 -10.92 -21.98
CA TRP A 355 -26.31 -11.77 -21.07
C TRP A 355 -27.52 -11.04 -20.48
N ILE A 356 -27.35 -9.77 -20.08
CA ILE A 356 -28.45 -8.90 -19.63
C ILE A 356 -29.47 -8.72 -20.74
N GLU A 357 -29.03 -8.42 -21.97
CA GLU A 357 -29.91 -8.14 -23.10
C GLU A 357 -30.76 -9.37 -23.49
N GLU A 358 -30.14 -10.55 -23.59
CA GLU A 358 -30.79 -11.82 -23.89
C GLU A 358 -31.78 -12.21 -22.79
N ASN A 359 -31.35 -12.21 -21.52
CA ASN A 359 -32.20 -12.65 -20.41
C ASN A 359 -33.33 -11.66 -20.12
N SER A 360 -33.17 -10.37 -20.39
CA SER A 360 -34.26 -9.38 -20.29
C SER A 360 -35.45 -9.67 -21.21
N ARG A 361 -35.23 -10.45 -22.28
CA ARG A 361 -36.25 -10.92 -23.24
C ARG A 361 -36.70 -12.35 -22.98
N SER A 362 -36.16 -13.03 -21.96
CA SER A 362 -36.49 -14.42 -21.67
C SER A 362 -37.97 -14.62 -21.34
N ALA A 363 -38.54 -15.72 -21.85
CA ALA A 363 -39.88 -16.17 -21.50
C ALA A 363 -39.96 -16.47 -20.00
N LYS A 364 -38.90 -17.08 -19.45
CA LYS A 364 -38.72 -17.40 -18.03
C LYS A 364 -38.76 -16.15 -17.16
N PRO A 365 -39.73 -16.00 -16.24
CA PRO A 365 -39.83 -14.82 -15.39
C PRO A 365 -38.62 -14.64 -14.48
N GLU A 366 -38.02 -15.72 -13.99
CA GLU A 366 -36.84 -15.72 -13.13
C GLU A 366 -35.63 -15.06 -13.83
N ASN A 367 -35.27 -15.54 -15.02
CA ASN A 367 -34.17 -14.97 -15.82
C ASN A 367 -34.42 -13.50 -16.19
N ARG A 368 -35.66 -13.16 -16.55
CA ARG A 368 -36.04 -11.78 -16.89
C ARG A 368 -35.90 -10.83 -15.70
N PHE A 369 -36.27 -11.28 -14.50
CA PHE A 369 -36.14 -10.47 -13.29
C PHE A 369 -34.68 -10.36 -12.82
N LEU A 370 -33.89 -11.45 -12.90
CA LEU A 370 -32.45 -11.41 -12.65
C LEU A 370 -31.71 -10.46 -13.60
N ALA A 371 -32.05 -10.46 -14.89
CA ALA A 371 -31.46 -9.54 -15.87
C ALA A 371 -31.78 -8.08 -15.57
N VAL A 372 -33.02 -7.78 -15.15
CA VAL A 372 -33.45 -6.45 -14.71
C VAL A 372 -32.67 -5.99 -13.47
N LEU A 373 -32.54 -6.84 -12.45
CA LEU A 373 -31.77 -6.49 -11.25
C LEU A 373 -30.27 -6.34 -11.54
N THR A 374 -29.72 -7.18 -12.43
CA THR A 374 -28.32 -7.08 -12.88
C THR A 374 -28.09 -5.76 -13.62
N TRP A 375 -29.03 -5.35 -14.49
CA TRP A 375 -28.98 -4.04 -15.15
C TRP A 375 -29.05 -2.88 -14.15
N ILE A 376 -29.93 -2.95 -13.15
CA ILE A 376 -30.01 -1.90 -12.10
C ILE A 376 -28.71 -1.86 -11.28
N ALA A 377 -28.18 -3.03 -10.89
CA ALA A 377 -26.93 -3.15 -10.15
C ALA A 377 -25.75 -2.52 -10.91
N THR A 378 -25.54 -2.94 -12.16
CA THR A 378 -24.44 -2.46 -13.01
C THR A 378 -24.57 -1.00 -13.40
N ARG A 379 -25.77 -0.44 -13.50
CA ARG A 379 -26.00 0.98 -13.88
C ARG A 379 -26.01 1.98 -12.74
N LEU A 380 -26.23 1.53 -11.50
CA LEU A 380 -26.16 2.40 -10.31
C LEU A 380 -24.84 2.29 -9.54
N GLY A 381 -23.93 1.40 -9.96
CA GLY A 381 -22.72 1.07 -9.20
C GLY A 381 -23.08 0.42 -7.86
N ARG A 382 -23.88 -0.66 -7.90
CA ARG A 382 -24.33 -1.42 -6.73
C ARG A 382 -24.00 -2.90 -6.93
N SER A 383 -23.59 -3.58 -5.86
CA SER A 383 -23.58 -5.06 -5.88
C SER A 383 -25.00 -5.57 -6.07
N PHE A 384 -25.15 -6.80 -6.57
CA PHE A 384 -26.49 -7.38 -6.79
C PHE A 384 -27.34 -7.37 -5.51
N ARG A 385 -26.71 -7.72 -4.38
CA ARG A 385 -27.31 -7.68 -3.04
C ARG A 385 -27.92 -6.31 -2.70
N ARG A 386 -27.21 -5.22 -3.01
CA ARG A 386 -27.69 -3.85 -2.77
C ARG A 386 -28.75 -3.39 -3.77
N ALA A 387 -28.79 -3.95 -4.98
CA ALA A 387 -29.88 -3.68 -5.92
C ALA A 387 -31.21 -4.26 -5.42
N LEU A 388 -31.20 -5.38 -4.68
CA LEU A 388 -32.38 -5.92 -4.01
C LEU A 388 -32.89 -4.98 -2.89
N ASP A 389 -31.98 -4.35 -2.15
CA ASP A 389 -32.31 -3.48 -1.02
C ASP A 389 -32.81 -2.07 -1.43
N ILE A 390 -32.81 -1.73 -2.74
CA ILE A 390 -33.38 -0.48 -3.27
C ILE A 390 -34.88 -0.42 -2.92
N ARG A 391 -35.27 0.66 -2.23
CA ARG A 391 -36.63 0.85 -1.73
C ARG A 391 -37.58 1.33 -2.83
N ILE A 392 -38.82 0.87 -2.74
CA ILE A 392 -39.94 1.42 -3.52
C ILE A 392 -40.60 2.50 -2.67
N SER A 393 -40.34 3.76 -2.99
CA SER A 393 -40.94 4.93 -2.34
C SER A 393 -40.87 6.15 -3.26
N ASP A 394 -41.82 7.06 -3.09
CA ASP A 394 -41.77 8.39 -3.72
C ASP A 394 -40.96 9.40 -2.87
N ASP A 395 -40.51 9.03 -1.67
CA ASP A 395 -39.64 9.84 -0.81
C ASP A 395 -38.18 9.85 -1.28
N VAL A 396 -37.58 11.04 -1.40
CA VAL A 396 -36.18 11.21 -1.80
C VAL A 396 -35.21 11.11 -0.62
N GLY A 397 -34.50 9.97 -0.54
CA GLY A 397 -33.41 9.71 0.41
C GLY A 397 -32.00 9.91 -0.18
N ASP A 398 -30.97 9.61 0.62
CA ASP A 398 -29.56 9.75 0.19
C ASP A 398 -29.10 8.61 -0.75
N GLU A 399 -29.73 7.44 -0.66
CA GLU A 399 -29.57 6.31 -1.59
C GLU A 399 -30.70 6.33 -2.64
N TRP A 400 -30.50 5.66 -3.77
CA TRP A 400 -31.53 5.48 -4.79
C TRP A 400 -32.78 4.80 -4.22
N ALA A 401 -33.93 5.43 -4.42
CA ALA A 401 -35.26 4.84 -4.30
C ALA A 401 -35.92 4.80 -5.69
N ILE A 402 -36.74 3.79 -5.95
CA ILE A 402 -37.60 3.73 -7.14
C ILE A 402 -38.99 4.24 -6.79
N ASN A 403 -39.55 5.12 -7.62
CA ASN A 403 -40.89 5.66 -7.39
C ASN A 403 -41.96 4.55 -7.40
N SER A 404 -43.10 4.79 -6.75
CA SER A 404 -44.22 3.83 -6.69
C SER A 404 -44.72 3.42 -8.09
N GLY A 405 -44.57 4.32 -9.06
CA GLY A 405 -44.85 4.09 -10.47
C GLY A 405 -43.84 3.21 -11.22
N LEU A 406 -42.74 2.75 -10.60
CA LEU A 406 -41.68 1.89 -11.17
C LEU A 406 -41.12 2.39 -12.51
N THR A 407 -40.94 3.70 -12.67
CA THR A 407 -40.46 4.37 -13.88
C THR A 407 -39.18 5.19 -13.68
N THR A 408 -38.91 5.63 -12.46
CA THR A 408 -37.92 6.64 -12.14
C THR A 408 -37.20 6.25 -10.86
N LEU A 409 -35.87 6.33 -10.88
CA LEU A 409 -35.03 6.24 -9.69
C LEU A 409 -34.68 7.66 -9.25
N SER A 410 -34.77 7.97 -7.96
CA SER A 410 -34.44 9.28 -7.40
C SER A 410 -33.59 9.16 -6.13
N ARG A 411 -32.73 10.16 -5.88
CA ARG A 411 -31.92 10.31 -4.67
C ARG A 411 -31.54 11.78 -4.47
N ARG A 412 -30.97 12.11 -3.31
CA ARG A 412 -30.25 13.38 -3.13
C ARG A 412 -28.87 13.32 -3.79
N PRO A 413 -28.34 14.46 -4.27
CA PRO A 413 -26.96 14.59 -4.75
C PRO A 413 -25.93 13.90 -3.84
N PRO A 414 -25.03 13.05 -4.37
CA PRO A 414 -23.87 12.58 -3.63
C PRO A 414 -23.00 13.75 -3.19
N GLN A 415 -22.65 13.77 -1.91
CA GLN A 415 -21.65 14.65 -1.35
C GLN A 415 -20.82 13.87 -0.32
N ARG A 416 -19.56 14.24 -0.13
CA ARG A 416 -18.76 13.65 0.95
C ARG A 416 -19.35 13.99 2.32
N LYS A 417 -19.44 13.00 3.20
CA LYS A 417 -19.81 13.21 4.61
C LYS A 417 -18.85 14.20 5.28
N GLY A 418 -19.41 15.20 5.94
CA GLY A 418 -18.65 16.33 6.51
C GLY A 418 -18.19 17.36 5.48
N GLY A 419 -18.71 17.30 4.25
CA GLY A 419 -18.63 18.41 3.30
C GLY A 419 -19.42 19.63 3.81
N TRP A 420 -19.00 20.82 3.36
CA TRP A 420 -19.55 22.09 3.83
C TRP A 420 -21.07 22.18 3.65
N GLN A 421 -21.75 22.74 4.66
CA GLN A 421 -23.15 23.13 4.63
C GLN A 421 -23.28 24.55 5.17
N PRO A 422 -24.31 25.32 4.77
CA PRO A 422 -24.57 26.63 5.35
C PRO A 422 -24.86 26.57 6.87
N ASP A 423 -24.19 27.41 7.64
CA ASP A 423 -24.30 27.54 9.10
C ASP A 423 -25.64 28.17 9.52
N SER A 424 -26.12 27.88 10.75
CA SER A 424 -27.17 28.58 11.54
C SER A 424 -28.29 29.34 10.78
N PRO A 425 -29.60 29.04 10.92
CA PRO A 425 -30.71 29.55 10.09
C PRO A 425 -30.56 30.96 9.50
N ASP A 426 -30.23 31.96 10.32
CA ASP A 426 -30.08 33.36 9.92
C ASP A 426 -28.93 33.58 8.91
N ARG A 427 -27.78 32.92 9.10
CA ARG A 427 -26.64 32.96 8.16
C ARG A 427 -26.81 32.05 6.94
N LYS A 428 -27.76 31.11 6.97
CA LYS A 428 -28.01 30.21 5.82
C LYS A 428 -28.45 30.99 4.58
N GLN A 429 -29.24 32.05 4.75
CA GLN A 429 -29.75 32.78 3.59
C GLN A 429 -28.65 33.61 2.93
N ASP A 430 -27.84 34.32 3.72
CA ASP A 430 -26.69 35.08 3.21
C ASP A 430 -25.67 34.16 2.53
N GLN A 431 -25.29 33.04 3.16
CA GLN A 431 -24.36 32.08 2.55
C GLN A 431 -24.90 31.45 1.26
N LYS A 432 -26.20 31.17 1.17
CA LYS A 432 -26.85 30.67 -0.06
C LYS A 432 -26.80 31.68 -1.20
N ASN A 433 -26.92 32.98 -0.92
CA ASN A 433 -26.86 34.02 -1.95
C ASN A 433 -25.46 34.16 -2.60
N TRP A 434 -24.44 33.52 -2.04
CA TRP A 434 -23.04 33.57 -2.51
C TRP A 434 -22.56 32.28 -3.19
N VAL A 435 -23.39 31.23 -3.28
CA VAL A 435 -23.04 29.95 -3.91
C VAL A 435 -24.06 29.55 -4.98
N ASN A 436 -23.63 28.77 -5.98
CA ASN A 436 -24.53 28.21 -6.96
C ASN A 436 -25.54 27.23 -6.29
N PRO A 437 -26.80 27.17 -6.75
CA PRO A 437 -27.81 26.32 -6.14
C PRO A 437 -27.44 24.84 -6.30
N ALA A 438 -27.65 24.04 -5.25
CA ALA A 438 -27.55 22.59 -5.32
C ALA A 438 -28.93 21.97 -5.54
N ALA A 439 -28.99 20.89 -6.33
CA ALA A 439 -30.23 20.15 -6.53
C ALA A 439 -30.79 19.60 -5.20
N ALA A 440 -32.11 19.63 -5.01
CA ALA A 440 -32.74 18.93 -3.89
C ALA A 440 -32.81 17.42 -4.16
N SER A 441 -33.05 17.06 -5.42
CA SER A 441 -33.11 15.67 -5.89
C SER A 441 -32.48 15.54 -7.27
N ILE A 442 -31.84 14.39 -7.53
CA ILE A 442 -31.43 13.94 -8.86
C ILE A 442 -32.17 12.63 -9.19
N SER A 443 -32.55 12.48 -10.44
CA SER A 443 -33.38 11.38 -10.92
C SER A 443 -32.88 10.80 -12.25
N ILE A 444 -33.12 9.50 -12.44
CA ILE A 444 -32.85 8.76 -13.68
C ILE A 444 -34.13 8.08 -14.13
N ARG A 445 -34.47 8.21 -15.42
CA ARG A 445 -35.63 7.51 -16.01
C ARG A 445 -35.24 6.11 -16.46
N LEU A 446 -35.99 5.10 -16.02
CA LEU A 446 -35.77 3.71 -16.43
C LEU A 446 -36.17 3.47 -17.90
N PRO A 447 -35.42 2.63 -18.64
CA PRO A 447 -35.83 2.14 -19.95
C PRO A 447 -37.20 1.45 -19.92
N LYS A 448 -37.98 1.60 -21.01
CA LYS A 448 -39.38 1.12 -21.09
C LYS A 448 -39.50 -0.40 -20.89
N ASN A 449 -38.51 -1.18 -21.32
CA ASN A 449 -38.44 -2.64 -21.11
C ASN A 449 -38.23 -2.99 -19.63
N ILE A 450 -37.29 -2.33 -18.95
CA ILE A 450 -36.98 -2.51 -17.53
C ILE A 450 -38.20 -2.17 -16.67
N SER A 451 -38.79 -0.99 -16.87
CA SER A 451 -39.99 -0.54 -16.15
C SER A 451 -41.19 -1.50 -16.35
N ARG A 452 -41.41 -2.00 -17.57
CA ARG A 452 -42.49 -2.96 -17.87
C ARG A 452 -42.27 -4.29 -17.17
N ALA A 453 -41.04 -4.78 -17.10
CA ALA A 453 -40.72 -6.03 -16.42
C ALA A 453 -40.97 -5.93 -14.90
N LEU A 454 -40.52 -4.85 -14.24
CA LEU A 454 -40.78 -4.61 -12.83
C LEU A 454 -42.30 -4.55 -12.52
N LYS A 455 -43.07 -3.80 -13.32
CA LYS A 455 -44.54 -3.69 -13.15
C LYS A 455 -45.26 -5.03 -13.26
N LYS A 456 -44.81 -5.91 -14.16
CA LYS A 456 -45.42 -7.22 -14.38
C LYS A 456 -45.31 -8.14 -13.17
N GLU A 457 -44.20 -8.07 -12.44
CA GLU A 457 -43.99 -8.89 -11.24
C GLU A 457 -44.56 -8.18 -9.99
N ALA A 458 -44.48 -6.85 -9.89
CA ALA A 458 -45.10 -6.06 -8.81
C ALA A 458 -46.63 -6.22 -8.74
N ALA A 459 -47.31 -6.41 -9.87
CA ALA A 459 -48.75 -6.68 -9.90
C ALA A 459 -49.18 -7.99 -9.21
N LYS A 460 -48.23 -8.84 -8.77
CA LYS A 460 -48.48 -10.14 -8.14
C LYS A 460 -48.14 -10.18 -6.64
N SER A 461 -47.52 -9.13 -6.10
CA SER A 461 -47.02 -9.10 -4.72
C SER A 461 -47.72 -8.01 -3.91
N LEU A 462 -48.09 -8.33 -2.67
CA LEU A 462 -48.73 -7.41 -1.72
C LEU A 462 -47.71 -6.95 -0.67
N GLY A 463 -47.72 -5.67 -0.32
CA GLY A 463 -46.88 -5.12 0.77
C GLY A 463 -45.39 -4.93 0.45
N ILE A 464 -45.04 -4.82 -0.84
CA ILE A 464 -43.68 -4.66 -1.37
C ILE A 464 -43.03 -3.37 -0.81
N LYS A 465 -41.79 -3.45 -0.31
CA LYS A 465 -41.01 -2.31 0.23
C LYS A 465 -39.67 -2.09 -0.48
N CYS A 466 -39.05 -3.16 -0.99
CA CYS A 466 -37.84 -3.08 -1.82
C CYS A 466 -37.95 -3.94 -3.08
N LEU A 467 -36.98 -3.81 -3.99
CA LEU A 467 -36.92 -4.63 -5.20
C LEU A 467 -36.75 -6.13 -4.88
N GLY A 468 -36.11 -6.48 -3.76
CA GLY A 468 -35.97 -7.86 -3.31
C GLY A 468 -37.29 -8.55 -2.97
N ASP A 469 -38.28 -7.80 -2.46
CA ASP A 469 -39.62 -8.32 -2.14
C ASP A 469 -40.43 -8.75 -3.39
N LEU A 470 -39.95 -8.42 -4.60
CA LEU A 470 -40.51 -8.88 -5.87
C LEU A 470 -40.02 -10.28 -6.27
N TRP A 471 -39.05 -10.86 -5.53
CA TRP A 471 -38.58 -12.22 -5.78
C TRP A 471 -39.63 -13.25 -5.42
N ASN A 472 -39.97 -14.14 -6.35
CA ASN A 472 -40.85 -15.27 -6.07
C ASN A 472 -40.02 -16.46 -5.55
N ALA A 473 -40.35 -16.97 -4.37
CA ALA A 473 -39.68 -18.13 -3.77
C ALA A 473 -39.68 -19.39 -4.66
N ALA A 474 -40.64 -19.52 -5.58
CA ALA A 474 -40.66 -20.61 -6.57
C ALA A 474 -39.53 -20.54 -7.62
N TRP A 475 -38.77 -19.44 -7.68
CA TRP A 475 -37.60 -19.28 -8.57
C TRP A 475 -36.28 -19.71 -7.92
N GLY A 476 -36.28 -20.01 -6.62
CA GLY A 476 -35.10 -20.43 -5.85
C GLY A 476 -35.00 -19.71 -4.49
N GLU A 477 -34.21 -20.28 -3.57
CA GLU A 477 -34.13 -19.80 -2.18
C GLU A 477 -33.58 -18.37 -2.04
N ARG A 478 -32.58 -17.99 -2.86
CA ARG A 478 -31.92 -16.68 -2.79
C ARG A 478 -31.59 -16.13 -4.19
N PRO A 479 -31.96 -14.88 -4.51
CA PRO A 479 -31.65 -14.26 -5.80
C PRO A 479 -30.16 -14.30 -6.18
N GLU A 480 -29.25 -14.07 -5.22
CA GLU A 480 -27.80 -14.09 -5.45
C GLU A 480 -27.30 -15.46 -5.89
N SER A 481 -27.84 -16.55 -5.31
CA SER A 481 -27.43 -17.92 -5.65
C SER A 481 -27.85 -18.26 -7.07
N VAL A 482 -29.10 -17.95 -7.43
CA VAL A 482 -29.60 -18.21 -8.78
C VAL A 482 -28.85 -17.36 -9.82
N LEU A 483 -28.44 -16.14 -9.50
CA LEU A 483 -27.55 -15.36 -10.36
C LEU A 483 -26.17 -16.02 -10.51
N ARG A 484 -25.54 -16.45 -9.42
CA ARG A 484 -24.24 -17.15 -9.41
C ARG A 484 -24.30 -18.42 -10.28
N ASP A 485 -25.39 -19.18 -10.22
CA ASP A 485 -25.61 -20.39 -11.03
C ASP A 485 -25.82 -20.11 -12.52
N ASN A 486 -26.29 -18.91 -12.88
CA ASN A 486 -26.35 -18.46 -14.27
C ASN A 486 -24.98 -17.95 -14.75
N PHE A 487 -24.27 -17.17 -13.92
CA PHE A 487 -22.96 -16.63 -14.24
C PHE A 487 -21.89 -17.71 -14.36
N SER A 488 -21.91 -18.76 -13.52
CA SER A 488 -20.98 -19.89 -13.61
C SER A 488 -21.00 -20.63 -14.96
N ARG A 489 -22.08 -20.48 -15.74
CA ARG A 489 -22.25 -21.09 -17.07
C ARG A 489 -21.95 -20.13 -18.22
N ALA A 490 -22.12 -18.82 -18.02
CA ALA A 490 -22.03 -17.81 -19.08
C ALA A 490 -20.78 -16.92 -18.98
N ILE A 491 -20.40 -16.51 -17.76
CA ILE A 491 -19.32 -15.57 -17.44
C ILE A 491 -18.66 -15.96 -16.10
N PRO A 492 -17.99 -17.13 -16.03
CA PRO A 492 -17.76 -17.88 -14.78
C PRO A 492 -16.95 -17.17 -13.69
N ARG A 493 -16.13 -16.16 -14.03
CA ARG A 493 -15.35 -15.37 -13.06
C ARG A 493 -16.16 -14.24 -12.42
N VAL A 494 -17.22 -13.76 -13.08
CA VAL A 494 -18.00 -12.61 -12.61
C VAL A 494 -18.88 -13.03 -11.44
N LEU A 495 -18.69 -12.40 -10.28
CA LEU A 495 -19.48 -12.64 -9.07
C LEU A 495 -20.52 -11.53 -8.85
N PRO A 496 -21.64 -11.80 -8.15
CA PRO A 496 -22.68 -10.79 -7.87
C PRO A 496 -22.18 -9.52 -7.14
N GLY A 497 -21.11 -9.63 -6.34
CA GLY A 497 -20.43 -8.50 -5.69
C GLY A 497 -19.70 -7.58 -6.68
N MET A 498 -19.09 -8.14 -7.74
CA MET A 498 -18.31 -7.40 -8.74
C MET A 498 -19.14 -6.42 -9.57
N LEU A 499 -20.47 -6.57 -9.61
CA LEU A 499 -21.34 -5.66 -10.36
C LEU A 499 -21.28 -4.20 -9.85
N GLY A 500 -20.90 -4.00 -8.58
CA GLY A 500 -20.85 -2.67 -7.96
C GLY A 500 -19.77 -1.73 -8.51
N SER A 501 -18.69 -2.27 -9.09
CA SER A 501 -17.59 -1.49 -9.66
C SER A 501 -17.79 -1.13 -11.13
N VAL A 502 -18.75 -1.76 -11.82
CA VAL A 502 -18.98 -1.62 -13.27
C VAL A 502 -19.20 -0.16 -13.68
N GLN A 503 -20.22 0.51 -13.12
CA GLN A 503 -20.52 1.88 -13.53
C GLN A 503 -19.40 2.87 -13.20
N ALA A 504 -18.71 2.66 -12.07
CA ALA A 504 -17.60 3.51 -11.66
C ALA A 504 -16.41 3.38 -12.63
N GLN A 505 -16.08 2.15 -13.07
CA GLN A 505 -15.07 1.93 -14.11
C GLN A 505 -15.49 2.55 -15.45
N GLN A 506 -16.76 2.43 -15.84
CA GLN A 506 -17.27 3.03 -17.08
C GLN A 506 -17.17 4.56 -17.05
N TYR A 507 -17.57 5.22 -15.95
CA TYR A 507 -17.41 6.67 -15.81
C TYR A 507 -15.94 7.10 -15.77
N PHE A 508 -15.07 6.36 -15.07
CA PHE A 508 -13.63 6.64 -15.09
C PHE A 508 -13.05 6.51 -16.50
N ASN A 509 -13.39 5.46 -17.25
CA ASN A 509 -12.94 5.31 -18.64
C ASN A 509 -13.43 6.45 -19.55
N ALA A 510 -14.59 7.05 -19.26
CA ALA A 510 -15.18 8.13 -20.08
C ALA A 510 -14.61 9.52 -19.79
N CYS A 511 -14.15 9.82 -18.57
CA CYS A 511 -13.68 11.17 -18.19
C CYS A 511 -12.28 11.23 -17.55
N ASN A 512 -11.65 10.09 -17.28
CA ASN A 512 -10.41 9.95 -16.53
C ASN A 512 -10.41 10.59 -15.11
N ASP A 513 -11.59 10.92 -14.56
CA ASP A 513 -11.72 11.52 -13.23
C ASP A 513 -12.21 10.47 -12.18
N PRO A 514 -11.32 10.02 -11.27
CA PRO A 514 -11.67 9.04 -10.25
C PRO A 514 -12.60 9.63 -9.16
N VAL A 515 -12.62 10.94 -8.98
CA VAL A 515 -13.46 11.65 -8.01
C VAL A 515 -14.89 11.74 -8.53
N PHE A 516 -15.08 12.04 -9.82
CA PHE A 516 -16.39 11.97 -10.49
C PHE A 516 -16.97 10.54 -10.37
N ALA A 517 -16.19 9.53 -10.78
CA ALA A 517 -16.62 8.13 -10.78
C ALA A 517 -17.02 7.65 -9.36
N LYS A 518 -16.21 7.94 -8.34
CA LYS A 518 -16.51 7.60 -6.93
C LYS A 518 -17.75 8.34 -6.40
N LEU A 519 -17.96 9.60 -6.77
CA LEU A 519 -19.13 10.39 -6.33
C LEU A 519 -20.42 9.94 -7.00
N ALA A 520 -20.46 9.85 -8.33
CA ALA A 520 -21.66 9.46 -9.07
C ALA A 520 -22.18 8.09 -8.63
N CYS A 521 -21.28 7.13 -8.44
CA CYS A 521 -21.59 5.77 -7.97
C CYS A 521 -21.61 5.63 -6.44
N SER A 522 -21.45 6.68 -5.64
CA SER A 522 -21.34 6.53 -4.18
C SER A 522 -22.63 5.96 -3.56
N HIS A 523 -22.49 5.03 -2.62
CA HIS A 523 -23.53 4.68 -1.65
C HIS A 523 -23.41 5.64 -0.44
N PRO A 524 -24.47 6.00 0.30
CA PRO A 524 -24.35 6.86 1.49
C PRO A 524 -23.36 6.36 2.54
N ASN A 525 -23.15 5.04 2.61
CA ASN A 525 -22.17 4.42 3.52
C ASN A 525 -20.76 4.25 2.90
N SER A 526 -20.49 4.84 1.73
CA SER A 526 -19.14 4.89 1.15
C SER A 526 -18.25 5.90 1.86
N SER A 527 -17.03 5.48 2.19
CA SER A 527 -15.93 6.34 2.61
C SER A 527 -15.38 7.09 1.40
N LEU A 528 -15.94 8.26 1.10
CA LEU A 528 -15.48 9.08 -0.02
C LEU A 528 -14.12 9.75 0.32
N PRO A 529 -13.11 9.63 -0.58
CA PRO A 529 -11.79 10.25 -0.44
C PRO A 529 -11.80 11.76 -0.18
N SER A 530 -10.65 12.31 0.21
CA SER A 530 -10.55 13.72 0.57
C SER A 530 -10.86 14.67 -0.60
N ALA A 531 -10.48 14.31 -1.83
CA ALA A 531 -10.78 15.08 -3.05
C ALA A 531 -12.29 15.29 -3.27
N CYS A 532 -13.11 14.27 -2.94
CA CYS A 532 -14.58 14.32 -3.06
C CYS A 532 -15.25 15.38 -2.15
N ALA A 533 -14.50 16.04 -1.26
CA ALA A 533 -15.01 17.16 -0.47
C ALA A 533 -15.09 18.47 -1.27
N TYR A 534 -14.26 18.60 -2.31
CA TYR A 534 -13.92 19.89 -2.95
C TYR A 534 -14.50 20.04 -4.35
N ALA A 535 -14.37 19.01 -5.19
CA ALA A 535 -14.90 19.02 -6.55
C ALA A 535 -16.43 19.01 -6.58
N ASN A 536 -17.00 19.61 -7.63
CA ASN A 536 -18.44 19.63 -7.89
C ASN A 536 -18.72 19.59 -9.41
N TRP A 537 -19.93 19.15 -9.77
CA TRP A 537 -20.43 19.14 -11.14
C TRP A 537 -21.90 19.57 -11.20
N GLY A 538 -22.21 20.50 -12.11
CA GLY A 538 -23.59 20.82 -12.49
C GLY A 538 -24.24 19.70 -13.33
N ILE A 539 -25.57 19.72 -13.45
CA ILE A 539 -26.32 18.68 -14.21
C ILE A 539 -25.87 18.60 -15.66
N GLY A 540 -25.76 19.74 -16.36
CA GLY A 540 -25.30 19.76 -17.75
C GLY A 540 -23.91 19.13 -17.92
N GLN A 541 -22.96 19.50 -17.04
CA GLN A 541 -21.60 18.94 -17.03
C GLN A 541 -21.59 17.44 -16.75
N ALA A 542 -22.33 16.99 -15.73
CA ALA A 542 -22.47 15.57 -15.41
C ALA A 542 -23.06 14.83 -16.60
N ASN A 543 -24.15 15.32 -17.20
CA ASN A 543 -24.79 14.71 -18.37
C ASN A 543 -23.88 14.65 -19.60
N THR A 544 -22.97 15.60 -19.81
CA THR A 544 -21.96 15.50 -20.88
C THR A 544 -21.06 14.27 -20.70
N ILE A 545 -20.69 13.94 -19.46
CA ILE A 545 -19.89 12.74 -19.13
C ILE A 545 -20.76 11.47 -19.19
N LEU A 546 -21.97 11.52 -18.62
CA LEU A 546 -22.88 10.37 -18.47
C LEU A 546 -23.50 9.91 -19.80
N ASN A 547 -23.56 10.77 -20.81
CA ASN A 547 -24.09 10.44 -22.13
C ASN A 547 -22.98 10.05 -23.14
N HIS A 548 -21.73 9.88 -22.68
CA HIS A 548 -20.66 9.32 -23.50
C HIS A 548 -20.82 7.79 -23.59
N GLU A 549 -20.81 7.27 -24.82
CA GLU A 549 -21.15 5.87 -25.17
C GLU A 549 -22.61 5.44 -24.94
N SER A 550 -22.93 4.20 -25.34
CA SER A 550 -24.29 3.66 -25.57
C SER A 550 -25.17 3.44 -24.32
N ILE A 551 -24.88 4.14 -23.22
CA ILE A 551 -25.49 3.95 -21.89
C ILE A 551 -26.02 5.30 -21.37
N ALA A 552 -26.76 6.03 -22.21
CA ALA A 552 -27.35 7.32 -21.85
C ALA A 552 -28.46 7.15 -20.77
N LEU A 553 -28.09 7.38 -19.52
CA LEU A 553 -29.00 7.53 -18.38
C LEU A 553 -28.88 8.97 -17.83
N PRO A 554 -29.41 9.97 -18.55
CA PRO A 554 -29.26 11.37 -18.17
C PRO A 554 -29.89 11.64 -16.80
N LEU A 555 -29.16 12.35 -15.95
CA LEU A 555 -29.66 12.90 -14.71
C LEU A 555 -30.59 14.08 -15.01
N THR A 556 -31.73 14.10 -14.33
CA THR A 556 -32.59 15.28 -14.23
C THR A 556 -32.69 15.70 -12.77
N ALA A 557 -32.88 17.00 -12.49
CA ALA A 557 -33.17 17.48 -11.14
C ALA A 557 -34.49 18.24 -11.07
N SER A 558 -34.98 18.45 -9.85
CA SER A 558 -36.19 19.21 -9.56
C SER A 558 -36.06 20.72 -9.85
N GLU A 559 -34.83 21.26 -9.85
CA GLU A 559 -34.57 22.71 -9.94
C GLU A 559 -34.08 23.19 -11.33
N GLY A 560 -34.02 22.31 -12.34
CA GLY A 560 -33.50 22.61 -13.68
C GLY A 560 -31.98 22.51 -13.82
N ASP A 561 -31.45 22.74 -15.02
CA ASP A 561 -30.11 22.28 -15.44
C ASP A 561 -28.91 23.02 -14.80
N ASN A 562 -29.13 24.19 -14.20
CA ASN A 562 -28.08 25.08 -13.68
C ASN A 562 -27.71 24.82 -12.20
N CYS A 563 -28.12 23.68 -11.62
CA CYS A 563 -27.81 23.35 -10.24
C CYS A 563 -26.78 22.20 -10.09
N ILE A 564 -26.11 22.16 -8.93
CA ILE A 564 -25.07 21.18 -8.60
C ILE A 564 -25.72 19.80 -8.41
N ALA A 565 -25.31 18.84 -9.25
CA ALA A 565 -25.80 17.46 -9.23
C ALA A 565 -24.95 16.53 -8.35
N LEU A 566 -23.64 16.78 -8.27
CA LEU A 566 -22.66 15.91 -7.63
C LEU A 566 -21.59 16.73 -6.90
N GLY A 567 -21.15 16.27 -5.73
CA GLY A 567 -19.98 16.78 -5.03
C GLY A 567 -20.27 17.91 -4.03
N SER A 568 -19.41 18.93 -4.04
CA SER A 568 -19.42 19.99 -3.02
C SER A 568 -20.49 21.04 -3.23
N ARG A 569 -21.11 21.52 -2.14
CA ARG A 569 -22.06 22.64 -2.14
C ARG A 569 -21.41 24.01 -1.97
N LEU A 570 -20.11 24.06 -1.64
CA LEU A 570 -19.36 25.30 -1.55
C LEU A 570 -18.79 25.65 -2.93
N ASP A 571 -19.68 26.05 -3.83
CA ASP A 571 -19.36 26.47 -5.20
C ASP A 571 -19.67 27.97 -5.33
N PRO A 572 -18.70 28.85 -5.08
CA PRO A 572 -18.95 30.27 -4.92
C PRO A 572 -19.28 30.95 -6.26
N ILE A 573 -20.20 31.92 -6.23
CA ILE A 573 -20.53 32.73 -7.41
C ILE A 573 -19.36 33.67 -7.71
N GLU A 574 -18.61 33.33 -8.76
CA GLU A 574 -17.37 33.97 -9.21
C GLU A 574 -17.39 35.50 -9.15
N MET A 575 -18.44 36.10 -9.71
CA MET A 575 -18.59 37.55 -9.82
C MET A 575 -18.68 38.25 -8.46
N LEU A 576 -19.30 37.62 -7.46
CA LEU A 576 -19.46 38.18 -6.11
C LEU A 576 -18.12 38.15 -5.36
N ILE A 577 -17.37 37.05 -5.46
CA ILE A 577 -16.03 36.94 -4.88
C ILE A 577 -15.09 37.98 -5.51
N ALA A 578 -15.07 38.08 -6.85
CA ALA A 578 -14.24 39.06 -7.56
C ALA A 578 -14.62 40.51 -7.22
N ASN A 579 -15.90 40.83 -7.04
CA ASN A 579 -16.35 42.13 -6.53
C ASN A 579 -15.82 42.42 -5.12
N SER A 580 -15.92 41.44 -4.21
CA SER A 580 -15.41 41.61 -2.84
C SER A 580 -13.88 41.77 -2.79
N ILE A 581 -13.13 41.13 -3.71
CA ILE A 581 -11.67 41.28 -3.80
C ILE A 581 -11.29 42.69 -4.29
N ARG A 582 -11.99 43.23 -5.29
CA ARG A 582 -11.82 44.63 -5.73
C ARG A 582 -12.16 45.65 -4.64
N GLN A 583 -13.21 45.38 -3.85
CA GLN A 583 -13.54 46.20 -2.68
C GLN A 583 -12.47 46.10 -1.58
N ALA A 584 -11.89 44.92 -1.36
CA ALA A 584 -10.77 44.74 -0.43
C ALA A 584 -9.51 45.52 -0.87
N ALA A 585 -9.18 45.50 -2.16
CA ALA A 585 -8.12 46.33 -2.74
C ALA A 585 -8.38 47.84 -2.52
N SER A 586 -9.62 48.28 -2.78
CA SER A 586 -10.03 49.68 -2.58
C SER A 586 -9.94 50.12 -1.10
N LYS A 587 -10.42 49.28 -0.16
CA LYS A 587 -10.28 49.52 1.29
C LYS A 587 -8.82 49.60 1.72
N LEU A 588 -7.95 48.76 1.14
CA LEU A 588 -6.54 48.72 1.48
C LEU A 588 -5.80 49.98 0.99
N GLU A 589 -6.15 50.52 -0.17
CA GLU A 589 -5.64 51.81 -0.65
C GLU A 589 -6.11 52.98 0.25
N VAL A 590 -7.35 52.98 0.74
CA VAL A 590 -7.83 53.96 1.73
C VAL A 590 -7.03 53.86 3.04
N LEU A 591 -6.74 52.66 3.53
CA LEU A 591 -5.86 52.45 4.70
C LEU A 591 -4.41 52.89 4.42
N ARG A 592 -3.93 52.79 3.17
CA ARG A 592 -2.61 53.30 2.79
C ARG A 592 -2.53 54.82 2.88
N GLN A 593 -3.65 55.51 2.67
CA GLN A 593 -3.75 56.97 2.72
C GLN A 593 -4.01 57.50 4.14
N SER A 594 -4.50 56.68 5.08
CA SER A 594 -4.87 57.10 6.44
C SER A 594 -3.70 57.26 7.42
N GLN A 595 -2.45 57.06 6.98
CA GLN A 595 -1.22 57.18 7.77
C GLN A 595 -1.16 56.29 9.03
N ASP A 596 -1.97 55.21 9.12
CA ASP A 596 -1.80 54.19 10.16
C ASP A 596 -1.04 52.96 9.61
N PRO A 597 0.29 52.88 9.82
CA PRO A 597 1.11 51.82 9.25
C PRO A 597 0.81 50.44 9.86
N ILE A 598 0.27 50.38 11.09
CA ILE A 598 -0.11 49.11 11.75
C ILE A 598 -1.40 48.59 11.12
N ALA A 599 -2.43 49.44 10.97
CA ALA A 599 -3.67 49.06 10.33
C ALA A 599 -3.46 48.67 8.86
N PHE A 600 -2.67 49.47 8.11
CA PHE A 600 -2.32 49.14 6.73
C PHE A 600 -1.52 47.83 6.63
N HIS A 601 -0.46 47.64 7.44
CA HIS A 601 0.30 46.39 7.42
C HIS A 601 -0.57 45.17 7.74
N ASN A 602 -1.42 45.24 8.77
CA ASN A 602 -2.30 44.14 9.16
C ASN A 602 -3.27 43.75 8.04
N ALA A 603 -3.90 44.74 7.41
CA ALA A 603 -4.79 44.52 6.27
C ALA A 603 -4.02 43.98 5.04
N TYR A 604 -2.82 44.49 4.77
CA TYR A 604 -2.01 44.06 3.62
C TYR A 604 -1.50 42.62 3.78
N SER A 605 -0.99 42.25 4.97
CA SER A 605 -0.58 40.87 5.29
C SER A 605 -1.75 39.89 5.13
N CYS A 606 -2.97 40.26 5.54
CA CYS A 606 -4.16 39.45 5.29
C CYS A 606 -4.57 39.40 3.81
N TYR A 607 -4.45 40.49 3.05
CA TYR A 607 -4.73 40.51 1.61
C TYR A 607 -3.82 39.54 0.85
N VAL A 608 -2.51 39.60 1.10
CA VAL A 608 -1.52 38.72 0.45
C VAL A 608 -1.71 37.25 0.88
N ALA A 609 -1.98 36.99 2.16
CA ALA A 609 -2.30 35.64 2.63
C ALA A 609 -3.54 35.04 1.93
N VAL A 610 -4.59 35.85 1.69
CA VAL A 610 -5.79 35.40 0.98
C VAL A 610 -5.52 35.22 -0.53
N ALA A 611 -4.72 36.08 -1.17
CA ALA A 611 -4.26 35.87 -2.54
C ALA A 611 -3.47 34.55 -2.71
N LEU A 612 -2.63 34.21 -1.73
CA LEU A 612 -1.89 32.95 -1.72
C LEU A 612 -2.82 31.73 -1.53
N LEU A 613 -3.83 31.81 -0.67
CA LEU A 613 -4.86 30.76 -0.54
C LEU A 613 -5.65 30.58 -1.84
N ALA A 614 -6.00 31.70 -2.51
CA ALA A 614 -6.68 31.74 -3.79
C ALA A 614 -5.90 31.06 -4.93
N ALA A 615 -4.59 31.33 -5.02
CA ALA A 615 -3.72 30.76 -6.05
C ALA A 615 -3.38 29.29 -5.83
N THR A 616 -3.16 28.87 -4.58
CA THR A 616 -2.52 27.57 -4.27
C THR A 616 -3.49 26.48 -3.78
N GLY A 617 -4.76 26.83 -3.56
CA GLY A 617 -5.71 25.96 -2.87
C GLY A 617 -5.23 25.57 -1.46
N GLY A 618 -4.41 26.42 -0.83
CA GLY A 618 -3.93 26.29 0.55
C GLY A 618 -5.07 26.07 1.54
N ARG A 619 -4.85 25.24 2.57
CA ARG A 619 -5.77 25.22 3.72
C ARG A 619 -5.52 26.46 4.60
N PRO A 620 -6.55 27.13 5.14
CA PRO A 620 -6.41 28.32 5.97
C PRO A 620 -5.96 27.98 7.41
N ILE A 621 -4.78 27.37 7.53
CA ILE A 621 -4.17 27.01 8.81
C ILE A 621 -3.26 28.12 9.34
N ASN A 622 -2.99 28.08 10.66
CA ASN A 622 -2.08 29.01 11.32
C ASN A 622 -0.69 29.04 10.65
N ASP A 623 -0.29 30.20 10.13
CA ASP A 623 0.96 30.45 9.38
C ASP A 623 1.18 29.44 8.23
N ALA A 624 0.26 29.39 7.27
CA ALA A 624 0.35 28.49 6.12
C ALA A 624 1.60 28.75 5.25
N PHE A 625 2.00 30.01 5.08
CA PHE A 625 3.13 30.48 4.27
C PHE A 625 4.18 31.16 5.16
N GLU A 626 4.87 30.39 6.01
CA GLU A 626 5.64 30.95 7.13
C GLU A 626 6.98 31.59 6.76
N SER A 627 7.57 31.28 5.60
CA SER A 627 8.94 31.65 5.24
C SER A 627 9.09 32.02 3.78
N VAL A 628 9.86 33.08 3.50
CA VAL A 628 10.23 33.47 2.12
C VAL A 628 11.05 32.39 1.42
N ALA A 629 11.84 31.60 2.15
CA ALA A 629 12.61 30.49 1.60
C ALA A 629 11.74 29.28 1.17
N HIS A 630 10.43 29.30 1.43
CA HIS A 630 9.51 28.31 0.88
C HIS A 630 9.03 28.67 -0.54
N PHE A 631 9.31 29.88 -1.03
CA PHE A 631 8.92 30.35 -2.36
C PHE A 631 10.07 30.17 -3.36
N ASP A 632 9.74 29.73 -4.56
CA ASP A 632 10.60 29.82 -5.73
C ASP A 632 9.91 30.77 -6.74
N PHE A 633 10.35 32.03 -6.77
CA PHE A 633 9.77 33.04 -7.66
C PHE A 633 10.19 32.85 -9.13
N ARG A 634 11.27 32.09 -9.39
CA ARG A 634 11.83 31.86 -10.73
C ARG A 634 11.09 30.71 -11.43
N GLU A 635 10.94 29.58 -10.74
CA GLU A 635 10.14 28.43 -11.18
C GLU A 635 8.64 28.60 -10.88
N ARG A 636 8.27 29.70 -10.20
CA ARG A 636 6.90 30.08 -9.85
C ARG A 636 6.14 28.97 -9.13
N PHE A 637 6.66 28.54 -7.98
CA PHE A 637 5.97 27.64 -7.06
C PHE A 637 6.28 27.95 -5.59
N VAL A 638 5.50 27.38 -4.66
CA VAL A 638 5.71 27.49 -3.22
C VAL A 638 5.57 26.13 -2.54
N PHE A 639 6.42 25.86 -1.55
CA PHE A 639 6.30 24.72 -0.66
C PHE A 639 5.25 24.98 0.43
N ILE A 640 4.31 24.05 0.60
CA ILE A 640 3.21 24.15 1.57
C ILE A 640 3.18 22.88 2.43
N ASN A 641 3.17 23.05 3.75
CA ASN A 641 2.97 21.97 4.73
C ASN A 641 1.65 22.19 5.48
N ASP A 642 0.53 21.88 4.79
CA ASP A 642 -0.83 22.07 5.27
C ASP A 642 -1.62 20.77 5.59
N LYS A 643 -0.99 19.62 5.36
CA LYS A 643 -1.51 18.28 5.69
C LYS A 643 -0.58 17.58 6.68
N ALA A 644 -1.05 17.40 7.92
CA ALA A 644 -0.27 16.82 9.01
C ALA A 644 -0.92 15.55 9.59
N SER A 645 -1.37 14.65 8.71
CA SER A 645 -1.81 13.29 9.05
C SER A 645 -0.61 12.38 9.34
N GLY A 646 -0.76 11.54 10.37
CA GLY A 646 0.11 10.39 10.69
C GLY A 646 1.63 10.61 10.73
N ALA A 647 2.36 9.64 10.19
CA ALA A 647 3.82 9.52 10.18
C ALA A 647 4.45 10.14 8.92
N ALA A 648 3.70 10.17 7.81
CA ALA A 648 4.07 10.87 6.60
C ALA A 648 3.92 12.38 6.80
N ARG A 649 5.05 13.07 6.95
CA ARG A 649 5.06 14.54 7.14
C ARG A 649 5.02 15.26 5.79
N GLU A 650 3.99 14.98 5.01
CA GLU A 650 3.81 15.45 3.63
C GLU A 650 3.85 16.99 3.54
N GLY A 651 4.81 17.51 2.78
CA GLY A 651 4.71 18.82 2.16
C GLY A 651 4.43 18.64 0.67
N ARG A 652 3.74 19.63 0.08
CA ARG A 652 3.43 19.68 -1.36
C ARG A 652 4.03 20.93 -1.98
N LEU A 653 4.21 20.91 -3.29
CA LEU A 653 4.50 22.10 -4.08
C LEU A 653 3.22 22.56 -4.77
N ALA A 654 2.94 23.86 -4.70
CA ALA A 654 1.81 24.50 -5.36
C ALA A 654 2.30 25.58 -6.33
N LEU A 655 1.65 25.70 -7.49
CA LEU A 655 1.99 26.71 -8.48
C LEU A 655 1.65 28.12 -7.99
N LEU A 656 2.45 29.09 -8.43
CA LEU A 656 2.22 30.51 -8.23
C LEU A 656 1.93 31.19 -9.58
N PRO A 657 0.83 31.94 -9.69
CA PRO A 657 0.63 32.90 -10.78
C PRO A 657 1.69 34.00 -10.78
N VAL A 658 2.02 34.56 -11.95
CA VAL A 658 3.00 35.66 -12.09
C VAL A 658 2.68 36.82 -11.15
N LYS A 659 1.41 37.26 -11.14
CA LYS A 659 0.94 38.35 -10.25
C LYS A 659 1.17 38.06 -8.77
N VAL A 660 1.08 36.80 -8.34
CA VAL A 660 1.34 36.43 -6.94
C VAL A 660 2.83 36.47 -6.63
N CYS A 661 3.68 36.07 -7.57
CA CYS A 661 5.13 36.23 -7.45
C CYS A 661 5.53 37.72 -7.37
N GLU A 662 4.90 38.60 -8.14
CA GLU A 662 5.09 40.05 -8.07
C GLU A 662 4.57 40.63 -6.74
N LEU A 663 3.32 40.32 -6.37
CA LEU A 663 2.66 40.78 -5.15
C LEU A 663 3.48 40.44 -3.89
N VAL A 664 4.01 39.21 -3.80
CA VAL A 664 4.86 38.81 -2.67
C VAL A 664 6.28 39.35 -2.84
N GLY A 665 6.97 38.95 -3.92
CA GLY A 665 8.41 39.13 -4.08
C GLY A 665 8.85 40.56 -4.39
N GLN A 666 8.00 41.38 -5.01
CA GLN A 666 8.31 42.77 -5.36
C GLN A 666 7.59 43.77 -4.45
N HIS A 667 6.28 43.60 -4.23
CA HIS A 667 5.50 44.59 -3.47
C HIS A 667 5.51 44.38 -1.95
N TYR A 668 5.18 43.18 -1.46
CA TYR A 668 5.10 42.90 -0.03
C TYR A 668 6.49 42.91 0.65
N LEU A 669 7.52 42.31 0.05
CA LEU A 669 8.88 42.38 0.61
C LEU A 669 9.43 43.83 0.66
N ALA A 670 9.17 44.66 -0.37
CA ALA A 670 9.53 46.07 -0.34
C ALA A 670 8.75 46.86 0.73
N HIS A 671 7.48 46.52 0.96
CA HIS A 671 6.69 47.05 2.08
C HIS A 671 7.30 46.69 3.45
N LEU A 672 7.79 45.46 3.65
CA LEU A 672 8.51 45.11 4.89
C LEU A 672 9.77 45.96 5.09
N GLY A 673 10.53 46.22 4.03
CA GLY A 673 11.72 47.10 4.08
C GLY A 673 11.39 48.58 4.32
N ALA A 674 10.19 49.04 3.94
CA ALA A 674 9.69 50.36 4.31
C ALA A 674 9.19 50.40 5.78
N LEU A 675 8.49 49.35 6.23
CA LEU A 675 8.05 49.19 7.62
C LEU A 675 9.23 49.15 8.59
N ALA A 676 10.30 48.43 8.22
CA ALA A 676 11.52 48.37 9.03
C ALA A 676 12.11 49.77 9.27
N ARG A 677 12.31 50.54 8.18
CA ARG A 677 12.82 51.92 8.27
C ARG A 677 11.94 52.82 9.14
N ALA A 678 10.61 52.66 9.09
CA ALA A 678 9.67 53.41 9.94
C ALA A 678 9.73 52.98 11.42
N LEU A 679 10.01 51.71 11.71
CA LEU A 679 10.09 51.16 13.07
C LEU A 679 11.49 51.22 13.69
N LYS A 680 12.51 51.70 12.96
CA LYS A 680 13.92 51.65 13.35
C LYS A 680 14.23 52.25 14.73
N GLU A 681 13.57 53.35 15.09
CA GLU A 681 13.72 54.00 16.39
C GLU A 681 12.83 53.37 17.47
N ALA A 682 11.59 52.99 17.12
CA ALA A 682 10.59 52.50 18.06
C ALA A 682 10.79 51.03 18.47
N SER A 683 11.30 50.18 17.57
CA SER A 683 11.61 48.77 17.83
C SER A 683 12.78 48.29 16.96
N PRO A 684 14.03 48.58 17.36
CA PRO A 684 15.23 48.22 16.58
C PRO A 684 15.35 46.72 16.30
N ALA A 685 14.93 45.87 17.23
CA ALA A 685 14.98 44.41 17.07
C ALA A 685 14.01 43.91 15.98
N LEU A 686 12.77 44.42 15.97
CA LEU A 686 11.79 44.12 14.93
C LEU A 686 12.24 44.70 13.58
N SER A 687 12.79 45.91 13.56
CA SER A 687 13.37 46.52 12.35
C SER A 687 14.45 45.63 11.71
N ALA A 688 15.35 45.06 12.50
CA ALA A 688 16.42 44.21 11.98
C ALA A 688 15.89 42.90 11.34
N GLU A 689 14.89 42.26 11.95
CA GLU A 689 14.24 41.08 11.37
C GLU A 689 13.46 41.42 10.09
N LEU A 690 12.79 42.58 10.05
CA LEU A 690 12.08 43.07 8.86
C LEU A 690 13.04 43.45 7.70
N GLU A 691 14.17 44.11 7.99
CA GLU A 691 15.21 44.37 6.98
C GLU A 691 15.74 43.05 6.41
N SER A 692 16.03 42.07 7.27
CA SER A 692 16.46 40.72 6.86
C SER A 692 15.44 40.03 5.93
N MET A 693 14.16 40.02 6.31
CA MET A 693 13.08 39.44 5.49
C MET A 693 12.88 40.19 4.16
N SER A 694 12.96 41.52 4.17
CA SER A 694 12.83 42.33 2.95
C SER A 694 13.92 42.04 1.92
N GLY A 695 15.12 41.66 2.38
CA GLY A 695 16.23 41.17 1.56
C GLY A 695 16.11 39.69 1.15
N GLY A 696 14.92 39.09 1.23
CA GLY A 696 14.66 37.70 0.84
C GLY A 696 15.21 36.64 1.81
N ARG A 697 15.65 37.02 3.02
CA ARG A 697 16.26 36.08 3.97
C ARG A 697 15.20 35.48 4.90
N PRO A 698 15.24 34.16 5.19
CA PRO A 698 14.30 33.55 6.12
C PRO A 698 14.54 34.05 7.55
N CYS A 699 13.46 34.47 8.23
CA CYS A 699 13.46 34.76 9.65
C CYS A 699 13.20 33.48 10.47
N SER A 700 13.83 33.39 11.65
CA SER A 700 13.59 32.29 12.59
C SER A 700 12.87 32.71 13.87
N ALA A 701 12.58 34.01 14.02
CA ALA A 701 11.95 34.62 15.19
C ALA A 701 10.46 34.96 14.99
N MET A 702 10.01 35.14 13.74
CA MET A 702 8.62 35.44 13.37
C MET A 702 8.28 34.93 11.95
N PRO A 703 7.00 34.68 11.63
CA PRO A 703 6.57 34.27 10.29
C PRO A 703 6.61 35.43 9.29
N LEU A 704 6.75 35.12 7.99
CA LEU A 704 6.75 36.07 6.87
C LEU A 704 5.49 36.95 6.83
N PHE A 705 4.33 36.36 7.11
CA PHE A 705 3.06 37.06 7.25
C PHE A 705 2.62 37.03 8.70
N PHE A 706 2.42 38.22 9.27
CA PHE A 706 2.11 38.44 10.67
C PHE A 706 1.18 39.65 10.79
N LEU A 707 0.62 39.83 11.98
CA LEU A 707 -0.09 41.05 12.38
C LEU A 707 0.67 41.73 13.52
N LEU A 708 0.64 43.06 13.59
CA LEU A 708 1.19 43.86 14.68
C LEU A 708 0.06 44.37 15.59
N SER A 709 0.25 44.29 16.90
CA SER A 709 -0.51 45.08 17.87
C SER A 709 0.16 46.44 18.16
N PRO A 710 -0.53 47.41 18.81
CA PRO A 710 0.00 48.75 19.06
C PRO A 710 1.29 48.83 19.90
N ASP A 711 1.64 47.74 20.58
CA ASP A 711 2.89 47.52 21.31
C ASP A 711 4.03 46.95 20.44
N PHE A 712 3.84 46.89 19.13
CA PHE A 712 4.72 46.26 18.13
C PHE A 712 5.00 44.76 18.37
N CYS A 713 4.21 44.08 19.19
CA CYS A 713 4.24 42.61 19.25
C CYS A 713 3.59 42.01 18.00
N TRP A 714 4.24 41.00 17.42
CA TRP A 714 3.68 40.25 16.29
C TRP A 714 2.69 39.18 16.77
N ARG A 715 1.78 38.76 15.86
CA ARG A 715 0.85 37.65 16.04
C ARG A 715 0.75 36.84 14.75
N SER A 716 0.64 35.51 14.88
CA SER A 716 0.40 34.59 13.76
C SER A 716 -0.89 34.91 13.00
N ILE A 717 -0.91 34.59 11.70
CA ILE A 717 -2.12 34.71 10.88
C ILE A 717 -2.93 33.42 10.94
N THR A 718 -4.21 33.55 11.31
CA THR A 718 -5.23 32.49 11.32
C THR A 718 -6.46 32.91 10.51
N GLU A 719 -7.31 31.95 10.14
CA GLU A 719 -8.62 32.21 9.52
C GLU A 719 -9.50 33.17 10.35
N GLU A 720 -9.49 33.01 11.67
CA GLU A 720 -10.18 33.89 12.62
C GLU A 720 -9.66 35.34 12.53
N MET A 721 -8.33 35.52 12.47
CA MET A 721 -7.72 36.85 12.39
C MET A 721 -7.95 37.52 11.03
N ILE A 722 -7.88 36.78 9.92
CA ILE A 722 -8.19 37.29 8.58
C ILE A 722 -9.66 37.76 8.52
N THR A 723 -10.58 36.93 9.01
CA THR A 723 -12.01 37.27 9.08
C THR A 723 -12.26 38.48 9.98
N GLY A 724 -11.52 38.56 11.11
CA GLY A 724 -11.57 39.67 12.05
C GLY A 724 -11.15 41.03 11.48
N GLN A 725 -10.32 41.07 10.43
CA GLN A 725 -9.95 42.32 9.75
C GLN A 725 -11.11 42.95 8.95
N LYS A 726 -12.16 42.18 8.60
CA LYS A 726 -13.32 42.63 7.77
C LYS A 726 -12.93 43.30 6.44
N LEU A 727 -11.74 42.98 5.94
CA LEU A 727 -11.22 43.50 4.68
C LEU A 727 -12.05 42.98 3.49
N PHE A 728 -12.24 41.66 3.46
CA PHE A 728 -13.12 40.96 2.54
C PHE A 728 -14.54 40.93 3.09
N ASP A 729 -15.53 41.07 2.20
CA ASP A 729 -16.94 41.13 2.53
C ASP A 729 -17.67 39.95 1.86
N TRP A 730 -17.59 38.78 2.50
CA TRP A 730 -18.33 37.57 2.13
C TRP A 730 -18.65 36.74 3.38
N PRO A 731 -19.74 35.95 3.38
CA PRO A 731 -20.13 35.10 4.51
C PRO A 731 -19.52 33.68 4.49
N LEU A 732 -18.66 33.38 3.50
CA LEU A 732 -18.09 32.05 3.23
C LEU A 732 -16.73 31.82 3.94
N PRO A 733 -16.38 30.56 4.31
CA PRO A 733 -15.08 30.24 4.92
C PRO A 733 -13.92 30.36 3.92
N LEU A 734 -12.70 30.66 4.37
CA LEU A 734 -11.54 30.88 3.48
C LEU A 734 -11.14 29.63 2.68
N ASN A 735 -11.52 28.45 3.17
CA ASN A 735 -11.35 27.21 2.42
C ASN A 735 -12.13 27.20 1.08
N LEU A 736 -13.06 28.14 0.81
CA LEU A 736 -13.75 28.31 -0.47
C LEU A 736 -12.79 28.30 -1.67
N PHE A 737 -11.61 28.91 -1.55
CA PHE A 737 -10.63 29.00 -2.63
C PHE A 737 -10.13 27.64 -3.09
N ARG A 738 -10.02 26.68 -2.15
CA ARG A 738 -9.64 25.30 -2.45
C ARG A 738 -10.74 24.52 -3.16
N HIS A 739 -12.01 24.79 -2.83
CA HIS A 739 -13.16 24.23 -3.54
C HIS A 739 -13.21 24.79 -4.97
N ARG A 740 -13.15 26.12 -5.09
CA ARG A 740 -13.14 26.84 -6.37
C ARG A 740 -12.01 26.35 -7.30
N LEU A 741 -10.77 26.32 -6.84
CA LEU A 741 -9.64 25.87 -7.66
C LEU A 741 -9.79 24.39 -8.08
N SER A 742 -10.28 23.54 -7.17
CA SER A 742 -10.56 22.12 -7.45
C SER A 742 -11.65 21.91 -8.51
N ALA A 743 -12.69 22.76 -8.53
CA ALA A 743 -13.76 22.70 -9.53
C ALA A 743 -13.31 23.31 -10.86
N TRP A 744 -12.72 24.52 -10.82
CA TRP A 744 -12.30 25.26 -11.99
C TRP A 744 -11.35 24.48 -12.89
N LEU A 745 -10.30 23.87 -12.31
CA LEU A 745 -9.33 23.08 -13.08
C LEU A 745 -9.97 21.85 -13.74
N ARG A 746 -10.92 21.19 -13.07
CA ARG A 746 -11.69 20.05 -13.62
C ARG A 746 -12.62 20.49 -14.75
N HIS A 747 -13.28 21.65 -14.60
CA HIS A 747 -14.16 22.21 -15.63
C HIS A 747 -13.40 22.69 -16.88
N HIS A 748 -12.08 22.95 -16.76
CA HIS A 748 -11.17 23.28 -17.86
C HIS A 748 -10.33 22.09 -18.33
N SER A 749 -10.78 20.86 -18.05
CA SER A 749 -10.16 19.61 -18.52
C SER A 749 -8.69 19.41 -18.16
N ALA A 750 -8.22 20.00 -17.05
CA ALA A 750 -6.92 19.66 -16.51
C ALA A 750 -6.92 18.23 -15.95
N ASP A 751 -5.77 17.55 -16.03
CA ASP A 751 -5.62 16.17 -15.57
C ASP A 751 -6.02 16.01 -14.08
N PRO A 752 -7.09 15.25 -13.76
CA PRO A 752 -7.58 15.09 -12.39
C PRO A 752 -6.54 14.57 -11.41
N GLU A 753 -5.61 13.73 -11.87
CA GLU A 753 -4.52 13.18 -11.05
C GLU A 753 -3.55 14.30 -10.63
N VAL A 754 -3.21 15.21 -11.54
CA VAL A 754 -2.32 16.35 -11.27
C VAL A 754 -3.02 17.38 -10.39
N ILE A 755 -4.31 17.65 -10.59
CA ILE A 755 -5.11 18.51 -9.70
C ILE A 755 -5.05 17.99 -8.26
N ASP A 756 -5.28 16.69 -8.09
CA ASP A 756 -5.28 16.07 -6.77
C ASP A 756 -3.86 15.98 -6.17
N SER A 757 -2.81 15.86 -7.00
CA SER A 757 -1.41 16.07 -6.56
C SER A 757 -1.17 17.48 -6.03
N ILE A 758 -1.43 18.52 -6.83
CA ILE A 758 -1.11 19.90 -6.43
C ILE A 758 -1.93 20.37 -5.24
N LEU A 759 -3.13 19.82 -5.02
CA LEU A 759 -3.93 20.12 -3.83
C LEU A 759 -3.50 19.28 -2.61
N GLY A 760 -2.75 18.19 -2.76
CA GLY A 760 -2.41 17.27 -1.66
C GLY A 760 -3.56 16.34 -1.28
N HIS A 761 -4.33 15.88 -2.27
CA HIS A 761 -5.42 14.93 -2.16
C HIS A 761 -5.02 13.46 -2.40
N ALA A 762 -3.78 13.21 -2.82
CA ALA A 762 -3.23 11.87 -3.06
C ALA A 762 -3.71 10.83 -2.02
N GLU A 763 -4.24 9.73 -2.54
CA GLU A 763 -4.65 8.56 -1.75
C GLU A 763 -3.45 7.62 -1.58
N THR A 764 -3.37 6.92 -0.45
CA THR A 764 -2.29 5.97 -0.18
C THR A 764 -2.24 4.87 -1.23
N GLY A 765 -1.06 4.67 -1.85
CA GLY A 765 -0.83 3.78 -2.98
C GLY A 765 -0.88 4.49 -4.34
N ASN A 766 -1.42 5.71 -4.39
CA ASN A 766 -1.85 6.40 -5.61
C ASN A 766 -1.34 7.85 -5.66
N ALA A 767 -0.18 8.15 -5.08
CA ALA A 767 0.44 9.47 -5.23
C ALA A 767 1.08 9.66 -6.62
N THR A 768 0.62 10.71 -7.31
CA THR A 768 0.89 11.04 -8.73
C THR A 768 2.37 11.10 -9.12
N HIS A 769 3.22 11.59 -8.21
CA HIS A 769 4.65 11.80 -8.43
C HIS A 769 5.50 10.89 -7.53
N TRP A 770 4.91 9.81 -7.00
CA TRP A 770 5.55 8.96 -5.99
C TRP A 770 6.78 8.21 -6.51
N ASP A 771 7.51 7.57 -5.59
CA ASP A 771 8.65 6.70 -5.85
C ASP A 771 8.37 5.52 -6.82
N CYS A 772 7.10 5.28 -7.21
CA CYS A 772 6.71 4.29 -8.21
C CYS A 772 6.15 4.90 -9.51
N SER A 773 6.09 6.23 -9.62
CA SER A 773 5.47 6.93 -10.76
C SER A 773 6.44 7.14 -11.92
N PHE A 774 5.92 7.10 -13.14
CA PHE A 774 6.64 7.49 -14.36
C PHE A 774 6.46 8.98 -14.72
N ARG A 775 5.62 9.72 -14.00
CA ARG A 775 5.36 11.15 -14.24
C ARG A 775 6.53 12.02 -13.77
N ILE A 776 6.70 13.17 -14.44
CA ILE A 776 7.72 14.18 -14.14
C ILE A 776 7.01 15.44 -13.66
N TRP A 777 7.23 15.82 -12.40
CA TRP A 777 6.48 16.91 -11.76
C TRP A 777 6.53 18.22 -12.56
N ARG A 778 7.72 18.65 -13.02
CA ARG A 778 7.86 19.91 -13.76
C ARG A 778 7.06 19.90 -15.07
N ASP A 779 7.04 18.78 -15.77
CA ASP A 779 6.42 18.70 -17.10
C ASP A 779 4.88 18.73 -16.95
N ASP A 780 4.33 18.07 -15.93
CA ASP A 780 2.92 18.20 -15.54
C ASP A 780 2.57 19.62 -15.08
N MET A 781 3.47 20.27 -14.34
CA MET A 781 3.29 21.65 -13.88
C MET A 781 3.33 22.66 -15.03
N GLU A 782 4.13 22.43 -16.07
CA GLU A 782 4.22 23.29 -17.25
C GLU A 782 2.88 23.32 -18.01
N VAL A 783 2.24 22.15 -18.17
CA VAL A 783 0.90 22.02 -18.75
C VAL A 783 -0.19 22.66 -17.89
N LEU A 784 -0.13 22.49 -16.56
CA LEU A 784 -1.17 22.99 -15.65
C LEU A 784 -1.11 24.51 -15.44
N ARG A 785 0.06 25.12 -15.59
CA ARG A 785 0.31 26.51 -15.19
C ARG A 785 -0.61 27.55 -15.85
N PRO A 786 -0.87 27.54 -17.18
CA PRO A 786 -1.77 28.52 -17.80
C PRO A 786 -3.18 28.50 -17.21
N LEU A 787 -3.67 27.33 -16.80
CA LEU A 787 -4.99 27.17 -16.18
C LEU A 787 -5.03 27.74 -14.76
N VAL A 788 -3.93 27.64 -14.00
CA VAL A 788 -3.81 28.25 -12.66
C VAL A 788 -3.67 29.78 -12.75
N GLU A 789 -2.94 30.30 -13.75
CA GLU A 789 -2.88 31.74 -14.03
C GLU A 789 -4.29 32.28 -14.34
N GLN A 790 -5.02 31.65 -15.29
CA GLN A 790 -6.40 32.01 -15.63
C GLN A 790 -7.36 31.91 -14.43
N ALA A 791 -7.24 30.84 -13.63
CA ALA A 791 -8.04 30.64 -12.43
C ALA A 791 -7.83 31.74 -11.38
N PHE A 792 -6.61 32.28 -11.27
CA PHE A 792 -6.31 33.38 -10.36
C PHE A 792 -6.73 34.74 -10.94
N ASP A 793 -6.48 34.98 -12.22
CA ASP A 793 -6.81 36.24 -12.90
C ASP A 793 -8.31 36.55 -12.89
N ALA A 794 -9.16 35.54 -13.00
CA ALA A 794 -10.62 35.68 -12.92
C ALA A 794 -11.12 36.32 -11.61
N LEU A 795 -10.35 36.17 -10.51
CA LEU A 795 -10.68 36.75 -9.20
C LEU A 795 -10.39 38.26 -9.11
N GLY A 796 -9.60 38.82 -10.04
CA GLY A 796 -9.32 40.25 -10.07
C GLY A 796 -8.49 40.77 -8.88
N PHE A 797 -7.53 39.98 -8.38
CA PHE A 797 -6.52 40.49 -7.45
C PHE A 797 -5.62 41.53 -8.13
N GLU A 798 -5.28 42.58 -7.40
CA GLU A 798 -4.45 43.69 -7.85
C GLU A 798 -3.10 43.70 -7.11
N ASN A 799 -2.04 44.13 -7.79
CA ASN A 799 -0.74 44.35 -7.17
C ASN A 799 -0.77 45.69 -6.40
N ILE A 800 -1.08 45.62 -5.10
CA ILE A 800 -1.25 46.80 -4.25
C ILE A 800 0.10 47.44 -3.93
N ARG A 801 0.15 48.78 -3.97
CA ARG A 801 1.33 49.58 -3.61
C ARG A 801 1.66 49.46 -2.12
N GLY A 802 2.94 49.31 -1.81
CA GLY A 802 3.44 49.21 -0.45
C GLY A 802 3.65 50.58 0.21
N MET A 803 4.19 50.58 1.43
CA MET A 803 4.66 51.84 2.05
C MET A 803 5.94 52.39 1.39
N ALA A 804 6.64 51.58 0.59
CA ALA A 804 7.76 52.02 -0.23
C ALA A 804 7.34 53.07 -1.28
N ASP A 805 6.09 53.02 -1.73
CA ASP A 805 5.53 53.86 -2.79
C ASP A 805 4.95 55.19 -2.27
N GLY A 806 5.62 55.81 -1.28
CA GLY A 806 5.30 57.16 -0.79
C GLY A 806 4.23 57.24 0.30
N MET A 807 4.43 56.54 1.43
CA MET A 807 3.64 56.71 2.66
C MET A 807 4.32 57.71 3.61
N PRO A 808 3.70 58.84 3.98
CA PRO A 808 4.23 59.73 5.02
C PRO A 808 4.03 59.10 6.40
N TYR A 809 5.14 58.70 7.05
CA TYR A 809 5.09 58.23 8.44
C TYR A 809 5.05 59.44 9.40
N GLN A 810 3.90 59.67 10.03
CA GLN A 810 3.77 60.63 11.13
C GLN A 810 2.95 60.03 12.29
N LYS A 811 3.58 59.14 13.06
CA LYS A 811 3.08 58.76 14.39
C LYS A 811 4.24 58.78 15.38
N GLY A 812 4.11 59.61 16.42
CA GLY A 812 5.09 59.71 17.49
C GLY A 812 5.24 58.38 18.24
N ALA A 813 6.42 58.15 18.82
CA ALA A 813 6.72 56.93 19.55
C ALA A 813 5.66 56.64 20.63
N PRO A 814 5.12 55.40 20.71
CA PRO A 814 4.35 54.97 21.86
C PRO A 814 5.18 55.11 23.13
N ASP A 815 4.54 55.46 24.24
CA ASP A 815 5.23 55.63 25.52
C ASP A 815 5.98 54.34 25.91
N SER A 816 7.18 54.52 26.47
CA SER A 816 8.22 53.50 26.63
C SER A 816 7.95 52.51 27.79
N GLY A 817 6.73 51.95 27.79
CA GLY A 817 6.27 50.94 28.73
C GLY A 817 7.01 49.62 28.59
N LYS A 818 8.22 49.54 29.18
CA LYS A 818 9.09 48.37 29.39
C LYS A 818 8.56 47.08 28.74
N THR A 819 8.92 46.86 27.47
CA THR A 819 8.63 45.62 26.75
C THR A 819 9.14 44.42 27.55
N LYS A 820 8.23 43.73 28.23
CA LYS A 820 8.56 42.49 28.93
C LYS A 820 9.07 41.50 27.89
N SER A 821 10.32 41.10 28.02
CA SER A 821 10.93 40.03 27.23
C SER A 821 10.05 38.78 27.29
N ARG A 822 9.25 38.57 26.24
CA ARG A 822 8.53 37.31 26.04
C ARG A 822 9.53 36.30 25.50
N SER A 823 9.41 35.07 25.96
CA SER A 823 10.09 33.94 25.34
C SER A 823 9.71 33.86 23.86
N PRO A 824 10.65 33.46 22.97
CA PRO A 824 10.40 33.44 21.54
C PRO A 824 9.20 32.54 21.21
N GLU A 825 8.16 33.14 20.64
CA GLU A 825 6.94 32.43 20.25
C GLU A 825 7.24 31.52 19.05
N ILE A 826 6.82 30.26 19.15
CA ILE A 826 7.04 29.27 18.10
C ILE A 826 5.88 29.39 17.10
N PHE A 827 6.18 29.56 15.82
CA PHE A 827 5.19 29.74 14.74
C PHE A 827 5.15 28.55 13.76
N GLY A 828 4.15 28.60 12.86
CA GLY A 828 3.94 27.69 11.72
C GLY A 828 4.33 26.22 11.89
N ILE A 829 5.19 25.65 11.02
CA ILE A 829 5.49 24.20 10.98
C ILE A 829 5.97 23.72 12.36
N ARG A 830 6.85 24.48 13.02
CA ARG A 830 7.39 24.15 14.35
C ARG A 830 6.29 24.19 15.43
N ALA A 831 5.37 25.13 15.36
CA ALA A 831 4.23 25.24 16.28
C ALA A 831 3.24 24.08 16.07
N ARG A 832 2.93 23.77 14.80
CA ARG A 832 2.06 22.66 14.40
C ARG A 832 2.64 21.32 14.85
N GLU A 833 3.95 21.12 14.70
CA GLU A 833 4.69 19.95 15.21
C GLU A 833 4.59 19.83 16.75
N LYS A 834 4.86 20.91 17.49
CA LYS A 834 4.75 20.93 18.97
C LYS A 834 3.33 20.59 19.42
N ASN A 835 2.32 21.20 18.81
CA ASN A 835 0.91 20.92 19.10
C ASN A 835 0.52 19.48 18.76
N ARG A 836 1.03 18.90 17.66
CA ARG A 836 0.82 17.48 17.32
C ARG A 836 1.48 16.55 18.34
N ARG A 837 2.70 16.83 18.80
CA ARG A 837 3.38 16.05 19.85
C ARG A 837 2.59 16.07 21.16
N SER A 838 2.06 17.23 21.57
CA SER A 838 1.19 17.35 22.73
C SER A 838 -0.09 16.51 22.59
N ARG A 839 -0.76 16.56 21.43
CA ARG A 839 -1.94 15.72 21.13
C ARG A 839 -1.62 14.23 21.11
N PHE A 840 -0.49 13.83 20.55
CA PHE A 840 -0.01 12.45 20.57
C PHE A 840 0.19 11.96 22.01
N VAL A 841 0.92 12.71 22.84
CA VAL A 841 1.13 12.38 24.25
C VAL A 841 -0.19 12.30 25.02
N ALA A 842 -1.12 13.23 24.79
CA ALA A 842 -2.47 13.18 25.37
C ALA A 842 -3.23 11.91 24.96
N SER A 843 -3.21 11.55 23.66
CA SER A 843 -3.88 10.33 23.17
C SER A 843 -3.30 9.04 23.72
N ILE A 844 -2.00 9.02 24.05
CA ILE A 844 -1.33 7.87 24.69
C ILE A 844 -1.67 7.79 26.18
N ARG A 845 -1.82 8.93 26.87
CA ARG A 845 -2.31 8.96 28.26
C ARG A 845 -3.76 8.46 28.34
N ASP A 846 -4.61 8.94 27.45
CA ASP A 846 -6.00 8.49 27.31
C ASP A 846 -6.08 7.00 26.97
N ALA A 847 -5.28 6.50 26.01
CA ALA A 847 -5.17 5.07 25.73
C ALA A 847 -4.83 4.24 26.98
N LYS A 848 -3.88 4.73 27.80
CA LYS A 848 -3.47 4.08 29.04
C LYS A 848 -4.64 3.98 30.02
N VAL A 849 -5.33 5.08 30.28
CA VAL A 849 -6.51 5.12 31.18
C VAL A 849 -7.62 4.20 30.67
N GLN A 850 -7.91 4.20 29.36
CA GLN A 850 -8.93 3.31 28.77
C GLN A 850 -8.59 1.82 28.88
N ILE A 851 -7.30 1.46 28.77
CA ILE A 851 -6.82 0.08 29.01
C ILE A 851 -6.93 -0.28 30.50
N GLU A 852 -6.48 0.60 31.40
CA GLU A 852 -6.52 0.36 32.85
C GLU A 852 -7.96 0.15 33.34
N LEU A 853 -8.89 1.05 32.99
CA LEU A 853 -10.32 0.91 33.33
C LEU A 853 -10.93 -0.39 32.78
N TYR A 854 -10.65 -0.75 31.52
CA TYR A 854 -11.19 -1.99 30.92
C TYR A 854 -10.70 -3.26 31.61
N LEU A 855 -9.46 -3.25 32.11
CA LEU A 855 -8.85 -4.35 32.87
C LEU A 855 -9.39 -4.41 34.32
N GLU A 856 -9.59 -3.26 34.96
CA GLU A 856 -10.16 -3.14 36.30
C GLU A 856 -11.62 -3.57 36.36
N GLU A 857 -12.47 -3.10 35.42
CA GLU A 857 -13.87 -3.53 35.23
C GLU A 857 -14.01 -5.06 35.22
N ARG A 858 -13.07 -5.75 34.55
CA ARG A 858 -13.06 -7.20 34.33
C ARG A 858 -12.22 -7.96 35.36
N LYS A 859 -11.54 -7.27 36.29
CA LYS A 859 -10.61 -7.82 37.29
C LYS A 859 -9.56 -8.77 36.68
N LYS A 860 -9.02 -8.42 35.52
CA LYS A 860 -8.07 -9.25 34.73
C LYS A 860 -6.77 -8.51 34.45
N LYS A 861 -5.67 -9.25 34.33
CA LYS A 861 -4.43 -8.70 33.74
C LYS A 861 -4.49 -8.74 32.21
N LEU A 862 -3.68 -7.92 31.55
CA LEU A 862 -3.60 -7.87 30.09
C LEU A 862 -3.32 -9.25 29.47
N GLY A 863 -2.42 -10.04 30.09
CA GLY A 863 -2.09 -11.41 29.69
C GLY A 863 -3.19 -12.47 29.89
N GLU A 864 -4.35 -12.09 30.46
CA GLU A 864 -5.46 -12.98 30.82
C GLU A 864 -6.75 -12.69 30.01
N LEU A 865 -6.69 -11.73 29.08
CA LEU A 865 -7.79 -11.44 28.15
C LEU A 865 -8.01 -12.60 27.18
N SER A 866 -9.29 -12.92 26.96
CA SER A 866 -9.71 -13.85 25.89
C SER A 866 -9.48 -13.24 24.50
N LYS A 867 -9.65 -14.05 23.45
CA LYS A 867 -9.59 -13.56 22.07
C LYS A 867 -10.61 -12.46 21.78
N ASP A 868 -11.80 -12.61 22.34
CA ASP A 868 -12.93 -11.73 22.09
C ASP A 868 -12.81 -10.46 22.94
N GLU A 869 -12.37 -10.58 24.20
CA GLU A 869 -12.08 -9.42 25.07
C GLU A 869 -10.91 -8.59 24.54
N ALA A 870 -9.87 -9.23 23.99
CA ALA A 870 -8.77 -8.51 23.37
C ALA A 870 -9.20 -7.82 22.05
N TYR A 871 -10.19 -8.38 21.33
CA TYR A 871 -10.78 -7.76 20.15
C TYR A 871 -11.73 -6.61 20.50
N GLU A 872 -12.52 -6.73 21.57
CA GLU A 872 -13.33 -5.64 22.14
C GLU A 872 -12.44 -4.47 22.60
N LEU A 873 -11.38 -4.73 23.38
CA LEU A 873 -10.44 -3.69 23.79
C LEU A 873 -9.75 -3.05 22.59
N SER A 874 -9.39 -3.85 21.58
CA SER A 874 -8.87 -3.33 20.31
C SER A 874 -9.87 -2.38 19.67
N LYS A 875 -11.16 -2.75 19.60
CA LYS A 875 -12.22 -1.87 19.09
C LYS A 875 -12.38 -0.61 19.93
N LYS A 876 -12.46 -0.69 21.27
CA LYS A 876 -12.64 0.47 22.17
C LYS A 876 -11.52 1.52 22.04
N LEU A 877 -10.31 1.09 21.67
CA LEU A 877 -9.17 2.00 21.42
C LEU A 877 -9.10 2.50 19.98
N LEU A 878 -9.53 1.69 19.01
CA LEU A 878 -9.50 2.02 17.59
C LEU A 878 -10.67 2.88 17.16
N PHE A 879 -11.82 2.74 17.80
CA PHE A 879 -13.08 3.36 17.43
C PHE A 879 -13.66 4.17 18.61
N SER A 880 -14.40 5.23 18.31
CA SER A 880 -15.23 5.98 19.27
C SER A 880 -16.44 5.16 19.73
N GLU A 881 -17.16 5.67 20.74
CA GLU A 881 -18.44 5.10 21.20
C GLU A 881 -19.51 5.06 20.08
N SER A 882 -19.42 5.97 19.11
CA SER A 882 -20.22 5.97 17.87
C SER A 882 -19.80 4.91 16.84
N GLY A 883 -18.80 4.06 17.13
CA GLY A 883 -18.37 2.93 16.31
C GLY A 883 -17.36 3.26 15.20
N LEU A 884 -16.66 4.41 15.30
CA LEU A 884 -15.93 4.99 14.18
C LEU A 884 -14.45 5.21 14.45
N PRO A 885 -13.54 5.03 13.46
CA PRO A 885 -12.10 5.17 13.67
C PRO A 885 -11.74 6.46 14.40
N HIS A 886 -11.28 6.30 15.65
CA HIS A 886 -10.87 7.38 16.51
C HIS A 886 -9.68 8.11 15.84
N PRO A 887 -9.62 9.47 15.82
CA PRO A 887 -8.55 10.19 15.12
C PRO A 887 -7.13 9.82 15.55
N ALA A 888 -6.96 9.43 16.82
CA ALA A 888 -5.70 8.89 17.36
C ALA A 888 -5.69 7.36 17.54
N GLY A 889 -6.69 6.63 17.01
CA GLY A 889 -6.90 5.20 17.21
C GLY A 889 -5.70 4.35 16.81
N HIS A 890 -4.99 4.71 15.73
CA HIS A 890 -3.69 4.12 15.38
C HIS A 890 -2.69 4.19 16.54
N HIS A 891 -2.52 5.37 17.15
CA HIS A 891 -1.59 5.57 18.26
C HIS A 891 -2.03 4.80 19.51
N LYS A 892 -3.34 4.81 19.82
CA LYS A 892 -3.92 4.03 20.93
C LYS A 892 -3.70 2.52 20.76
N TYR A 893 -3.99 1.98 19.58
CA TYR A 893 -3.82 0.55 19.28
C TYR A 893 -2.33 0.14 19.22
N ARG A 894 -1.46 0.98 18.64
CA ARG A 894 -0.01 0.75 18.66
C ARG A 894 0.56 0.80 20.09
N HIS A 895 -0.07 1.55 21.00
CA HIS A 895 0.25 1.49 22.43
C HIS A 895 -0.20 0.15 23.04
N LEU A 896 -1.43 -0.31 22.79
CA LEU A 896 -1.91 -1.62 23.23
C LEU A 896 -0.99 -2.76 22.77
N LEU A 897 -0.62 -2.79 21.48
CA LEU A 897 0.29 -3.83 20.95
C LEU A 897 1.64 -3.84 21.68
N ARG A 898 2.23 -2.67 21.95
CA ARG A 898 3.47 -2.54 22.74
C ARG A 898 3.29 -2.99 24.19
N GLN A 899 2.12 -2.80 24.80
CA GLN A 899 1.86 -3.31 26.15
C GLN A 899 1.67 -4.83 26.16
N ILE A 900 1.01 -5.40 25.14
CA ILE A 900 0.87 -6.86 24.96
C ILE A 900 2.25 -7.51 24.77
N GLU A 901 3.11 -6.91 23.95
CA GLU A 901 4.49 -7.35 23.72
C GLU A 901 5.33 -7.30 25.01
N LYS A 902 5.26 -6.19 25.76
CA LYS A 902 5.90 -6.08 27.09
C LYS A 902 5.38 -7.09 28.10
N ALA A 903 4.06 -7.32 28.15
CA ALA A 903 3.46 -8.31 29.02
C ALA A 903 3.91 -9.74 28.67
N TRP A 904 4.06 -10.05 27.38
CA TRP A 904 4.63 -11.33 26.93
C TRP A 904 6.09 -11.49 27.38
N HIS A 905 6.95 -10.48 27.16
CA HIS A 905 8.34 -10.53 27.62
C HIS A 905 8.50 -10.61 29.14
N LYS A 906 7.60 -9.99 29.92
CA LYS A 906 7.70 -9.93 31.39
C LYS A 906 7.02 -11.10 32.10
N GLU A 907 5.88 -11.59 31.59
CA GLU A 907 5.03 -12.58 32.27
C GLU A 907 4.92 -13.92 31.54
N GLY A 908 5.48 -14.06 30.33
CA GLY A 908 5.39 -15.27 29.50
C GLY A 908 4.00 -15.57 28.94
N LYS A 909 2.96 -14.83 29.35
CA LYS A 909 1.57 -14.98 28.89
C LYS A 909 1.36 -14.26 27.55
N ARG A 910 0.84 -14.98 26.54
CA ARG A 910 0.66 -14.46 25.17
C ARG A 910 -0.81 -14.16 24.88
N VAL A 911 -1.18 -12.88 24.83
CA VAL A 911 -2.53 -12.44 24.40
C VAL A 911 -2.76 -12.84 22.95
N HIS A 912 -3.86 -13.56 22.68
CA HIS A 912 -4.22 -13.99 21.34
C HIS A 912 -5.24 -13.01 20.75
N LEU A 913 -4.84 -12.22 19.75
CA LEU A 913 -5.76 -11.37 19.00
C LEU A 913 -6.45 -12.21 17.91
N SER A 914 -7.79 -12.17 17.83
CA SER A 914 -8.55 -12.83 16.76
C SER A 914 -8.41 -12.13 15.41
N LYS A 915 -8.34 -10.79 15.42
CA LYS A 915 -8.02 -9.94 14.27
C LYS A 915 -6.91 -8.96 14.65
N ARG A 916 -5.97 -8.71 13.72
CA ARG A 916 -4.94 -7.66 13.86
C ARG A 916 -5.26 -6.53 12.89
N PHE A 917 -5.25 -5.30 13.39
CA PHE A 917 -5.45 -4.12 12.57
C PHE A 917 -4.10 -3.64 12.07
N VAL A 918 -3.80 -3.97 10.81
CA VAL A 918 -2.60 -3.47 10.11
C VAL A 918 -2.95 -2.11 9.52
N PHE A 919 -2.10 -1.13 9.81
CA PHE A 919 -2.16 0.17 9.16
C PHE A 919 -1.17 0.16 8.01
N VAL A 920 -1.65 0.39 6.79
CA VAL A 920 -0.78 0.69 5.66
C VAL A 920 0.05 1.90 6.04
N GLY A 921 1.36 1.83 5.83
CA GLY A 921 2.23 2.98 6.06
C GLY A 921 1.84 4.08 5.07
N GLU A 922 1.63 5.29 5.58
CA GLU A 922 1.50 6.45 4.70
C GLU A 922 2.80 6.63 3.90
N GLU A 923 2.68 7.08 2.66
CA GLU A 923 3.79 7.32 1.74
C GLU A 923 4.77 8.35 2.34
N SER A 924 6.07 8.21 2.08
CA SER A 924 7.08 9.10 2.68
C SER A 924 6.94 10.55 2.18
N ARG A 925 7.79 11.47 2.65
CA ARG A 925 7.81 12.82 2.08
C ARG A 925 8.46 12.78 0.70
N LEU A 926 7.73 13.13 -0.36
CA LEU A 926 8.32 13.39 -1.68
C LEU A 926 9.03 14.75 -1.69
N PHE A 927 8.29 15.81 -1.35
CA PHE A 927 8.78 17.18 -1.32
C PHE A 927 9.04 17.68 0.11
N THR A 928 10.01 18.57 0.24
CA THR A 928 10.48 19.16 1.48
C THR A 928 10.73 20.66 1.32
N GLU A 929 11.00 21.34 2.44
CA GLU A 929 11.41 22.75 2.48
C GLU A 929 12.69 23.04 1.70
N ALA A 930 13.43 22.01 1.26
CA ALA A 930 14.65 22.11 0.46
C ALA A 930 14.40 22.11 -1.06
N ALA A 931 13.15 21.92 -1.52
CA ALA A 931 12.80 21.89 -2.95
C ALA A 931 12.82 23.26 -3.68
N PRO A 932 12.40 24.38 -3.07
CA PRO A 932 12.60 25.71 -3.66
C PRO A 932 14.08 25.95 -3.98
N HIS A 933 14.34 26.56 -5.14
CA HIS A 933 15.67 26.80 -5.70
C HIS A 933 16.54 25.54 -5.94
N ALA A 934 16.03 24.32 -5.73
CA ALA A 934 16.87 23.12 -5.79
C ALA A 934 17.51 22.89 -7.16
N ARG A 935 16.81 23.24 -8.25
CA ARG A 935 17.34 23.17 -9.61
C ARG A 935 18.39 24.26 -9.88
N GLU A 936 18.10 25.49 -9.47
CA GLU A 936 18.98 26.65 -9.63
C GLU A 936 20.33 26.43 -8.93
N VAL A 937 20.30 26.08 -7.64
CA VAL A 937 21.51 25.80 -6.85
C VAL A 937 22.28 24.59 -7.40
N LEU A 938 21.60 23.57 -7.94
CA LEU A 938 22.28 22.44 -8.58
C LEU A 938 22.98 22.85 -9.89
N GLU A 939 22.41 23.75 -10.69
CA GLU A 939 23.09 24.25 -11.90
C GLU A 939 24.28 25.18 -11.56
N GLU A 940 24.19 25.98 -10.49
CA GLU A 940 25.35 26.74 -9.99
C GLU A 940 26.47 25.83 -9.49
N ILE A 941 26.13 24.78 -8.74
CA ILE A 941 27.08 23.74 -8.30
C ILE A 941 27.67 22.99 -9.50
N ARG A 942 26.90 22.71 -10.56
CA ARG A 942 27.39 22.13 -11.82
C ARG A 942 28.37 23.06 -12.54
N ALA A 943 28.08 24.36 -12.59
CA ALA A 943 28.97 25.36 -13.17
C ALA A 943 30.29 25.48 -12.38
N ALA A 944 30.24 25.40 -11.05
CA ALA A 944 31.43 25.34 -10.21
C ALA A 944 32.22 24.03 -10.40
N TRP A 945 31.52 22.89 -10.47
CA TRP A 945 32.11 21.57 -10.68
C TRP A 945 32.80 21.44 -12.04
N SER A 946 32.20 21.98 -13.11
CA SER A 946 32.80 22.00 -14.44
C SER A 946 34.13 22.76 -14.49
N LYS A 947 34.33 23.78 -13.63
CA LYS A 947 35.61 24.50 -13.52
C LYS A 947 36.69 23.64 -12.84
N TYR A 948 36.31 22.77 -11.91
CA TYR A 948 37.22 21.80 -11.29
C TYR A 948 37.62 20.67 -12.26
N LEU A 949 36.66 20.12 -13.02
CA LEU A 949 36.93 19.11 -14.04
C LEU A 949 37.92 19.60 -15.12
N GLY A 950 37.95 20.89 -15.42
CA GLY A 950 38.92 21.50 -16.34
C GLY A 950 40.37 21.59 -15.84
N GLN A 951 40.66 21.23 -14.58
CA GLN A 951 42.00 21.36 -14.00
C GLN A 951 42.89 20.13 -14.34
N PRO A 952 44.15 20.32 -14.75
CA PRO A 952 45.01 19.21 -15.20
C PRO A 952 45.45 18.27 -14.06
N ASP A 953 45.68 18.80 -12.85
CA ASP A 953 46.18 18.06 -11.69
C ASP A 953 45.07 17.57 -10.74
N ARG A 954 43.81 17.57 -11.17
CA ARG A 954 42.62 17.35 -10.30
C ARG A 954 42.64 16.06 -9.47
N HIS A 955 43.36 15.03 -9.91
CA HIS A 955 43.50 13.75 -9.20
C HIS A 955 44.71 13.69 -8.24
N ARG A 956 45.61 14.68 -8.22
CA ARG A 956 46.81 14.73 -7.37
C ARG A 956 46.50 15.28 -5.96
N ILE A 957 45.51 14.69 -5.30
CA ILE A 957 45.06 15.08 -3.95
C ILE A 957 45.13 13.88 -2.98
N PRO A 958 45.19 14.10 -1.65
CA PRO A 958 45.21 13.02 -0.67
C PRO A 958 44.01 12.07 -0.85
N ILE A 959 44.21 10.76 -0.66
CA ILE A 959 43.20 9.73 -0.92
C ILE A 959 41.88 9.95 -0.15
N GLN A 960 41.96 10.51 1.05
CA GLN A 960 40.80 10.93 1.85
C GLN A 960 40.00 12.02 1.13
N SER A 961 40.67 13.02 0.56
CA SER A 961 40.03 14.09 -0.23
C SER A 961 39.46 13.56 -1.54
N LEU A 962 40.18 12.64 -2.20
CA LEU A 962 39.72 11.98 -3.43
C LEU A 962 38.42 11.18 -3.20
N ALA A 963 38.27 10.54 -2.03
CA ALA A 963 37.03 9.87 -1.65
C ALA A 963 35.82 10.83 -1.58
N PHE A 964 35.99 12.02 -0.99
CA PHE A 964 34.95 13.05 -0.99
C PHE A 964 34.65 13.59 -2.39
N VAL A 965 35.69 13.85 -3.20
CA VAL A 965 35.57 14.29 -4.61
C VAL A 965 34.81 13.26 -5.45
N ALA A 966 35.09 11.96 -5.29
CA ALA A 966 34.38 10.89 -6.01
C ALA A 966 32.90 10.82 -5.63
N ALA A 967 32.57 10.98 -4.35
CA ALA A 967 31.18 11.02 -3.89
C ALA A 967 30.42 12.26 -4.42
N VAL A 968 31.08 13.42 -4.47
CA VAL A 968 30.52 14.66 -5.04
C VAL A 968 30.31 14.52 -6.56
N SER A 969 31.27 13.94 -7.29
CA SER A 969 31.15 13.61 -8.73
C SER A 969 29.92 12.73 -9.01
N LEU A 970 29.75 11.63 -8.27
CA LEU A 970 28.59 10.74 -8.39
C LEU A 970 27.26 11.46 -8.10
N CYS A 971 27.24 12.37 -7.12
CA CYS A 971 26.06 13.14 -6.75
C CYS A 971 25.68 14.20 -7.81
N ILE A 972 26.66 14.90 -8.40
CA ILE A 972 26.42 16.00 -9.36
C ILE A 972 26.19 15.49 -10.79
N GLU A 973 27.10 14.65 -11.30
CA GLU A 973 27.09 14.17 -12.69
C GLU A 973 26.02 13.10 -12.89
N ASN A 974 26.01 12.09 -12.00
CA ASN A 974 25.13 10.92 -12.13
C ASN A 974 23.84 11.06 -11.30
N ARG A 975 23.66 12.20 -10.62
CA ARG A 975 22.46 12.57 -9.83
C ARG A 975 22.13 11.59 -8.69
N ILE A 976 23.12 10.84 -8.19
CA ILE A 976 22.93 9.83 -7.13
C ILE A 976 22.83 10.54 -5.77
N SER A 977 21.65 10.57 -5.17
CA SER A 977 21.38 11.18 -3.85
C SER A 977 21.36 10.17 -2.69
N SER A 978 21.61 8.88 -2.94
CA SER A 978 21.66 7.86 -1.89
C SER A 978 22.85 8.03 -0.94
N ALA A 979 22.59 8.61 0.25
CA ALA A 979 23.61 8.81 1.28
C ALA A 979 24.26 7.51 1.78
N ALA A 980 23.56 6.37 1.72
CA ALA A 980 24.13 5.05 2.04
C ALA A 980 25.16 4.62 1.00
N LEU A 981 24.80 4.68 -0.29
CA LEU A 981 25.72 4.38 -1.40
C LEU A 981 26.95 5.30 -1.35
N LEU A 982 26.75 6.62 -1.24
CA LEU A 982 27.87 7.58 -1.18
C LEU A 982 28.73 7.46 0.09
N LYS A 983 28.23 6.85 1.17
CA LYS A 983 29.05 6.48 2.33
C LYS A 983 29.93 5.27 2.01
N ASP A 984 29.34 4.24 1.41
CA ASP A 984 30.06 3.01 1.04
C ASP A 984 31.13 3.26 -0.02
N ILE A 985 30.86 4.12 -1.01
CA ILE A 985 31.86 4.62 -1.97
C ILE A 985 33.09 5.20 -1.26
N ARG A 986 32.87 6.08 -0.28
CA ARG A 986 33.96 6.76 0.45
C ARG A 986 34.78 5.84 1.32
N SER A 987 34.16 4.82 1.91
CA SER A 987 34.87 3.78 2.66
C SER A 987 35.50 2.71 1.75
N GLY A 988 35.25 2.75 0.44
CA GLY A 988 35.70 1.72 -0.49
C GLY A 988 35.02 0.37 -0.21
N LYS A 989 33.68 0.31 -0.18
CA LYS A 989 32.93 -0.91 0.16
C LYS A 989 31.72 -1.10 -0.76
N ASN A 990 31.25 -2.34 -0.90
CA ASN A 990 29.97 -2.67 -1.56
C ASN A 990 29.86 -2.27 -3.05
N PHE A 991 30.97 -1.98 -3.74
CA PHE A 991 30.96 -1.62 -5.16
C PHE A 991 32.13 -2.21 -5.96
N ARG A 992 31.95 -2.30 -7.29
CA ARG A 992 33.00 -2.59 -8.28
C ARG A 992 32.85 -1.70 -9.52
N LEU A 993 33.89 -1.67 -10.34
CA LEU A 993 33.89 -0.98 -11.63
C LEU A 993 33.89 -2.00 -12.78
N VAL A 994 33.12 -1.72 -13.82
CA VAL A 994 32.99 -2.57 -15.03
C VAL A 994 33.08 -1.69 -16.26
N ALA A 995 33.78 -2.14 -17.30
CA ALA A 995 33.82 -1.48 -18.60
C ALA A 995 33.12 -2.31 -19.68
N LEU A 996 32.34 -1.66 -20.56
CA LEU A 996 31.74 -2.28 -21.74
C LEU A 996 31.65 -1.27 -22.89
N LYS A 997 32.18 -1.62 -24.08
CA LYS A 997 32.28 -0.73 -25.26
C LYS A 997 32.86 0.66 -24.94
N GLY A 998 33.97 0.71 -24.21
CA GLY A 998 34.63 1.97 -23.81
C GLY A 998 33.82 2.85 -22.84
N ARG A 999 32.71 2.36 -22.28
CA ARG A 999 31.91 3.06 -21.26
C ARG A 999 32.20 2.45 -19.89
N ALA A 1000 32.44 3.30 -18.90
CA ALA A 1000 32.63 2.90 -17.51
C ALA A 1000 31.29 2.84 -16.77
N TYR A 1001 31.17 1.86 -15.88
CA TYR A 1001 30.00 1.63 -15.03
C TYR A 1001 30.43 1.35 -13.59
N LEU A 1002 29.68 1.92 -12.65
CA LEU A 1002 29.70 1.59 -11.23
C LEU A 1002 28.64 0.52 -10.97
N GLU A 1003 29.01 -0.62 -10.40
CA GLU A 1003 28.08 -1.61 -9.87
C GLU A 1003 28.10 -1.61 -8.34
N TYR A 1004 26.93 -1.46 -7.71
CA TYR A 1004 26.78 -1.35 -6.25
C TYR A 1004 25.72 -2.32 -5.69
N ALA A 1005 26.04 -3.02 -4.61
CA ALA A 1005 25.08 -3.78 -3.80
C ALA A 1005 25.60 -3.94 -2.36
N MET A 1006 24.71 -3.89 -1.37
CA MET A 1006 25.10 -4.20 0.02
C MET A 1006 25.55 -5.65 0.12
N GLY A 1007 26.81 -5.88 0.52
CA GLY A 1007 27.41 -7.22 0.55
C GLY A 1007 27.79 -7.78 -0.84
N LEU A 1008 28.05 -6.91 -1.83
CA LEU A 1008 28.49 -7.31 -3.16
C LEU A 1008 29.72 -8.23 -3.12
N VAL A 1009 29.58 -9.43 -3.68
CA VAL A 1009 30.72 -10.31 -4.00
C VAL A 1009 31.33 -9.80 -5.31
N VAL A 1010 32.52 -9.20 -5.22
CA VAL A 1010 33.14 -8.46 -6.34
C VAL A 1010 33.50 -9.39 -7.50
N GLU A 1011 33.81 -10.64 -7.18
CA GLU A 1011 34.28 -11.69 -8.09
C GLU A 1011 33.15 -12.42 -8.83
N ASP A 1012 31.88 -12.22 -8.46
CA ASP A 1012 30.74 -12.96 -9.02
C ASP A 1012 30.07 -12.19 -10.18
N PRO A 1013 30.17 -12.66 -11.45
CA PRO A 1013 29.50 -12.05 -12.61
C PRO A 1013 27.97 -12.08 -12.53
N GLY A 1014 27.41 -12.99 -11.73
CA GLY A 1014 25.97 -13.13 -11.50
C GLY A 1014 25.43 -12.28 -10.36
N ALA A 1015 26.29 -11.56 -9.62
CA ALA A 1015 25.87 -10.79 -8.46
C ALA A 1015 24.84 -9.71 -8.80
N THR A 1016 23.70 -9.75 -8.10
CA THR A 1016 22.62 -8.77 -8.22
C THR A 1016 23.08 -7.39 -7.78
N ALA A 1017 23.24 -6.45 -8.72
CA ALA A 1017 23.78 -5.11 -8.46
C ALA A 1017 23.00 -4.00 -9.16
N LYS A 1018 23.06 -2.79 -8.57
CA LYS A 1018 22.62 -1.54 -9.21
C LYS A 1018 23.76 -1.04 -10.11
N ARG A 1019 23.53 -0.93 -11.42
CA ARG A 1019 24.52 -0.45 -12.39
C ARG A 1019 24.23 1.00 -12.78
N PHE A 1020 25.21 1.89 -12.56
CA PHE A 1020 25.19 3.29 -12.97
C PHE A 1020 26.28 3.52 -14.01
N ARG A 1021 25.96 4.17 -15.13
CA ARG A 1021 27.00 4.68 -16.04
C ARG A 1021 27.73 5.84 -15.36
N ILE A 1022 29.05 5.93 -15.51
CA ILE A 1022 29.89 6.98 -14.92
C ILE A 1022 30.88 7.54 -15.96
N THR A 1023 31.51 8.69 -15.67
CA THR A 1023 32.57 9.25 -16.51
C THR A 1023 33.91 8.57 -16.24
N ALA A 1024 34.87 8.70 -17.18
CA ALA A 1024 36.22 8.14 -17.04
C ALA A 1024 36.99 8.77 -15.87
N ASP A 1025 36.74 10.06 -15.59
CA ASP A 1025 37.28 10.77 -14.43
C ASP A 1025 36.76 10.18 -13.11
N THR A 1026 35.43 10.01 -12.96
CA THR A 1026 34.85 9.36 -11.77
C THR A 1026 35.40 7.93 -11.62
N ALA A 1027 35.47 7.17 -12.72
CA ALA A 1027 36.02 5.82 -12.71
C ALA A 1027 37.49 5.80 -12.24
N THR A 1028 38.30 6.77 -12.66
CA THR A 1028 39.70 6.92 -12.23
C THR A 1028 39.81 7.20 -10.74
N CYS A 1029 39.01 8.12 -10.20
CA CYS A 1029 38.95 8.40 -8.77
C CYS A 1029 38.55 7.16 -7.96
N LEU A 1030 37.44 6.50 -8.36
CA LEU A 1030 36.95 5.28 -7.72
C LEU A 1030 37.97 4.14 -7.77
N ASN A 1031 38.69 4.00 -8.88
CA ASN A 1031 39.72 2.98 -9.06
C ASN A 1031 40.93 3.18 -8.12
N GLN A 1032 41.29 4.43 -7.79
CA GLN A 1032 42.30 4.71 -6.78
C GLN A 1032 41.79 4.41 -5.37
N ILE A 1033 40.54 4.76 -5.05
CA ILE A 1033 39.91 4.46 -3.74
C ILE A 1033 39.86 2.95 -3.49
N LEU A 1034 39.53 2.14 -4.51
CA LEU A 1034 39.53 0.67 -4.41
C LEU A 1034 40.89 0.06 -4.04
N LYS A 1035 42.02 0.78 -4.24
CA LYS A 1035 43.38 0.29 -3.91
C LYS A 1035 43.81 0.57 -2.47
N HIS A 1036 43.06 1.38 -1.71
CA HIS A 1036 43.46 1.89 -0.39
C HIS A 1036 42.42 1.58 0.72
N GLN A 1037 41.71 0.46 0.61
CA GLN A 1037 40.66 0.06 1.56
C GLN A 1037 41.24 -0.49 2.88
N PRO A 1038 40.55 -0.34 4.03
CA PRO A 1038 39.37 0.49 4.27
C PRO A 1038 39.72 1.91 4.76
N LEU A 1039 38.94 2.92 4.34
CA LEU A 1039 39.09 4.31 4.80
C LEU A 1039 38.02 4.66 5.86
N GLU A 1040 38.47 5.11 7.04
CA GLU A 1040 37.61 5.72 8.06
C GLU A 1040 37.60 7.26 7.90
N LEU A 1041 36.47 7.80 7.46
CA LEU A 1041 36.34 9.21 7.04
C LEU A 1041 35.26 9.98 7.83
N THR A 1042 35.34 9.89 9.17
CA THR A 1042 34.49 10.67 10.08
C THR A 1042 35.12 12.03 10.40
N ASN A 1043 34.30 13.08 10.42
CA ASN A 1043 34.67 14.44 10.87
C ASN A 1043 35.84 15.14 10.14
N HIS A 1044 36.04 14.86 8.85
CA HIS A 1044 36.97 15.65 8.03
C HIS A 1044 36.43 17.06 7.71
N SER A 1045 37.34 18.03 7.68
CA SER A 1045 37.14 19.34 7.06
C SER A 1045 36.88 19.20 5.55
N VAL A 1046 36.32 20.24 4.94
CA VAL A 1046 36.11 20.31 3.50
C VAL A 1046 37.45 20.52 2.79
N PRO A 1047 37.86 19.65 1.84
CA PRO A 1047 39.04 19.88 1.01
C PRO A 1047 38.93 21.17 0.20
N ASP A 1048 40.04 21.85 -0.05
CA ASP A 1048 40.08 23.14 -0.77
C ASP A 1048 39.35 23.11 -2.12
N VAL A 1049 39.47 22.00 -2.85
CA VAL A 1049 38.80 21.76 -4.15
C VAL A 1049 37.27 21.69 -4.05
N LEU A 1050 36.71 21.45 -2.86
CA LEU A 1050 35.27 21.42 -2.59
C LEU A 1050 34.76 22.70 -1.89
N LEU A 1051 35.64 23.62 -1.47
CA LEU A 1051 35.23 24.89 -0.86
C LEU A 1051 34.28 25.73 -1.74
N PRO A 1052 34.41 25.80 -3.07
CA PRO A 1052 33.43 26.51 -3.91
C PRO A 1052 32.01 25.94 -3.80
N ILE A 1053 31.87 24.62 -3.69
CA ILE A 1053 30.57 23.94 -3.55
C ILE A 1053 30.01 24.13 -2.14
N ALA A 1054 30.85 24.03 -1.11
CA ALA A 1054 30.46 24.33 0.27
C ALA A 1054 30.05 25.80 0.43
N GLY A 1055 30.72 26.73 -0.27
CA GLY A 1055 30.38 28.15 -0.34
C GLY A 1055 28.97 28.38 -0.87
N ILE A 1056 28.65 27.87 -2.06
CA ILE A 1056 27.30 27.96 -2.65
C ILE A 1056 26.24 27.36 -1.69
N LEU A 1057 26.50 26.18 -1.11
CA LEU A 1057 25.58 25.57 -0.15
C LEU A 1057 25.40 26.39 1.13
N ALA A 1058 26.43 27.13 1.58
CA ALA A 1058 26.35 28.03 2.73
C ALA A 1058 25.66 29.36 2.42
N GLU A 1059 25.86 29.92 1.21
CA GLU A 1059 25.15 31.11 0.71
C GLU A 1059 23.64 30.85 0.64
N HIS A 1060 23.23 29.69 0.10
CA HIS A 1060 21.84 29.21 0.14
C HIS A 1060 21.41 28.61 1.49
N ARG A 1061 22.22 28.75 2.55
CA ARG A 1061 21.93 28.32 3.94
C ARG A 1061 21.54 26.85 4.12
N ARG A 1062 21.97 25.97 3.21
CA ARG A 1062 21.78 24.51 3.29
C ARG A 1062 22.79 23.87 4.24
N VAL A 1063 23.95 24.50 4.41
CA VAL A 1063 24.96 24.18 5.43
C VAL A 1063 25.42 25.46 6.15
N LYS A 1064 26.18 25.30 7.23
CA LYS A 1064 26.93 26.41 7.84
C LYS A 1064 28.23 26.67 7.09
N SER A 1065 28.81 27.86 7.24
CA SER A 1065 30.11 28.21 6.65
C SER A 1065 31.28 27.38 7.21
N ASP A 1066 31.15 26.82 8.41
CA ASP A 1066 32.12 25.96 9.10
C ASP A 1066 31.77 24.46 9.00
N ALA A 1067 30.88 24.07 8.08
CA ALA A 1067 30.35 22.72 7.97
C ALA A 1067 31.41 21.66 7.61
N LEU A 1068 31.26 20.47 8.16
CA LEU A 1068 32.12 19.32 7.88
C LEU A 1068 31.77 18.66 6.55
N CYS A 1069 32.71 17.91 5.98
CA CYS A 1069 32.54 17.29 4.66
C CYS A 1069 31.33 16.32 4.58
N ASN A 1070 30.95 15.70 5.70
CA ASN A 1070 29.75 14.87 5.80
C ASN A 1070 28.44 15.68 5.76
N GLU A 1071 28.43 16.89 6.32
CA GLU A 1071 27.27 17.79 6.30
C GLU A 1071 27.08 18.38 4.89
N VAL A 1072 28.18 18.74 4.22
CA VAL A 1072 28.20 19.16 2.81
C VAL A 1072 27.64 18.06 1.90
N ILE A 1073 28.09 16.81 2.04
CA ILE A 1073 27.53 15.69 1.26
C ILE A 1073 26.05 15.46 1.59
N SER A 1074 25.64 15.51 2.86
CA SER A 1074 24.23 15.33 3.23
C SER A 1074 23.33 16.40 2.59
N ALA A 1075 23.73 17.67 2.66
CA ALA A 1075 23.00 18.77 2.05
C ALA A 1075 22.98 18.69 0.51
N LEU A 1076 24.06 18.18 -0.10
CA LEU A 1076 24.12 17.93 -1.54
C LEU A 1076 23.19 16.77 -1.95
N CYS A 1077 23.13 15.68 -1.17
CA CYS A 1077 22.16 14.59 -1.38
C CYS A 1077 20.72 15.10 -1.30
N ASP A 1078 20.38 15.87 -0.27
CA ASP A 1078 19.04 16.44 -0.09
C ASP A 1078 18.69 17.41 -1.23
N LEU A 1079 19.65 18.25 -1.67
CA LEU A 1079 19.49 19.13 -2.83
C LEU A 1079 19.22 18.35 -4.12
N VAL A 1080 20.08 17.37 -4.44
CA VAL A 1080 20.00 16.56 -5.66
C VAL A 1080 18.74 15.71 -5.67
N ASP A 1081 18.33 15.15 -4.53
CA ASP A 1081 17.08 14.40 -4.41
C ASP A 1081 15.85 15.26 -4.74
N GLN A 1082 15.78 16.47 -4.20
CA GLN A 1082 14.66 17.36 -4.50
C GLN A 1082 14.71 17.85 -5.96
N ALA A 1083 15.90 18.14 -6.51
CA ALA A 1083 16.05 18.42 -7.93
C ALA A 1083 15.66 17.21 -8.81
N ASN A 1084 15.90 15.98 -8.37
CA ASN A 1084 15.49 14.74 -9.05
C ASN A 1084 13.97 14.61 -9.05
N ALA A 1085 13.32 14.75 -7.88
CA ALA A 1085 11.85 14.69 -7.75
C ALA A 1085 11.12 15.74 -8.60
N LEU A 1086 11.76 16.89 -8.86
CA LEU A 1086 11.24 17.94 -9.75
C LEU A 1086 11.37 17.60 -11.25
N THR A 1087 12.44 16.91 -11.67
CA THR A 1087 12.89 16.87 -13.09
C THR A 1087 13.10 15.49 -13.70
N LEU A 1088 12.89 14.41 -12.94
CA LEU A 1088 12.99 13.03 -13.39
C LEU A 1088 11.68 12.28 -13.06
N PRO A 1089 11.39 11.15 -13.73
CA PRO A 1089 10.31 10.26 -13.33
C PRO A 1089 10.47 9.85 -11.87
N GLY A 1090 9.38 9.83 -11.09
CA GLY A 1090 9.40 9.50 -9.65
C GLY A 1090 10.18 8.22 -9.32
N ILE A 1091 9.98 7.15 -10.11
CA ILE A 1091 10.70 5.88 -10.03
C ILE A 1091 12.23 6.01 -10.24
N LEU A 1092 12.67 6.90 -11.13
CA LEU A 1092 14.08 7.15 -11.39
C LEU A 1092 14.70 8.01 -10.27
N ALA A 1093 13.98 9.04 -9.81
CA ALA A 1093 14.40 9.84 -8.66
C ALA A 1093 14.57 8.96 -7.40
N ALA A 1094 13.61 8.07 -7.15
CA ALA A 1094 13.62 7.12 -6.04
C ALA A 1094 14.77 6.10 -6.13
N TYR A 1095 15.04 5.58 -7.33
CA TYR A 1095 16.17 4.68 -7.58
C TYR A 1095 17.52 5.35 -7.27
N LEU A 1096 17.71 6.59 -7.73
CA LEU A 1096 18.92 7.39 -7.49
C LEU A 1096 19.09 7.80 -6.02
N ALA A 1097 17.98 8.05 -5.31
CA ALA A 1097 17.96 8.28 -3.86
C ALA A 1097 18.17 7.00 -3.02
N GLY A 1098 18.02 5.82 -3.64
CA GLY A 1098 18.01 4.54 -2.92
C GLY A 1098 16.75 4.32 -2.08
N ARG A 1099 15.64 5.01 -2.40
CA ARG A 1099 14.30 4.70 -1.86
C ARG A 1099 13.68 3.48 -2.53
N VAL A 1100 14.05 3.21 -3.79
CA VAL A 1100 13.65 2.01 -4.53
C VAL A 1100 14.85 1.13 -4.88
N ASP A 1101 14.69 -0.16 -4.62
CA ASP A 1101 15.60 -1.21 -5.02
C ASP A 1101 15.13 -1.87 -6.33
N SER A 1102 15.60 -1.31 -7.45
CA SER A 1102 15.65 -1.99 -8.74
C SER A 1102 17.07 -2.48 -8.98
N TYR A 1103 17.24 -3.61 -9.69
CA TYR A 1103 18.54 -4.22 -9.94
C TYR A 1103 18.76 -4.45 -11.43
N SER A 1104 20.00 -4.33 -11.87
CA SER A 1104 20.36 -4.45 -13.28
C SER A 1104 20.48 -5.90 -13.72
N LEU A 1105 20.34 -6.15 -15.02
CA LEU A 1105 20.60 -7.46 -15.61
C LEU A 1105 22.01 -7.95 -15.24
N ALA A 1106 22.12 -9.24 -14.89
CA ALA A 1106 23.39 -9.94 -14.72
C ALA A 1106 24.22 -9.84 -16.01
N TRP A 1107 25.55 -9.99 -15.91
CA TRP A 1107 26.44 -9.72 -17.05
C TRP A 1107 26.06 -10.51 -18.30
N ARG A 1108 25.68 -11.79 -18.17
CA ARG A 1108 25.29 -12.63 -19.32
C ARG A 1108 24.15 -12.03 -20.14
N ASP A 1109 23.09 -11.59 -19.49
CA ASP A 1109 21.91 -11.02 -20.15
C ASP A 1109 22.15 -9.58 -20.60
N TRP A 1110 22.92 -8.81 -19.84
CA TRP A 1110 23.32 -7.45 -20.22
C TRP A 1110 24.24 -7.43 -21.45
N ILE A 1111 25.25 -8.30 -21.51
CA ILE A 1111 26.14 -8.47 -22.64
C ILE A 1111 25.34 -8.95 -23.86
N ARG A 1112 24.41 -9.90 -23.68
CA ARG A 1112 23.53 -10.35 -24.75
C ARG A 1112 22.65 -9.21 -25.30
N LEU A 1113 22.12 -8.35 -24.44
CA LEU A 1113 21.32 -7.19 -24.83
C LEU A 1113 22.15 -6.14 -25.58
N GLU A 1114 23.38 -5.86 -25.12
CA GLU A 1114 24.26 -4.85 -25.69
C GLU A 1114 24.99 -5.32 -26.96
N LEU A 1115 25.43 -6.58 -27.02
CA LEU A 1115 26.26 -7.11 -28.12
C LEU A 1115 25.45 -7.93 -29.14
N GLY A 1116 24.24 -8.38 -28.79
CA GLY A 1116 23.37 -9.20 -29.66
C GLY A 1116 23.69 -10.69 -29.65
N TYR A 1117 24.76 -11.13 -28.98
CA TYR A 1117 25.18 -12.53 -28.86
C TYR A 1117 25.40 -12.94 -27.41
N ALA A 1118 25.21 -14.22 -27.10
CA ALA A 1118 25.48 -14.77 -25.77
C ALA A 1118 26.98 -14.96 -25.58
N ALA A 1119 27.57 -14.29 -24.58
CA ALA A 1119 28.91 -14.60 -24.11
C ALA A 1119 28.89 -15.79 -23.14
N ASP A 1120 29.92 -16.62 -23.20
CA ASP A 1120 30.21 -17.60 -22.15
C ASP A 1120 31.03 -16.91 -21.06
N ILE A 1121 30.58 -17.00 -19.81
CA ILE A 1121 31.17 -16.29 -18.67
C ILE A 1121 31.51 -17.34 -17.62
N PRO A 1122 32.78 -17.42 -17.17
CA PRO A 1122 33.19 -18.41 -16.18
C PRO A 1122 32.31 -18.36 -14.93
N ALA A 1123 31.72 -19.50 -14.56
CA ALA A 1123 30.92 -19.60 -13.36
C ALA A 1123 31.79 -19.38 -12.11
N TYR A 1124 31.42 -18.40 -11.28
CA TYR A 1124 32.07 -18.16 -10.00
C TYR A 1124 31.96 -19.41 -9.12
N LYS A 1125 33.10 -19.91 -8.63
CA LYS A 1125 33.18 -21.03 -7.70
C LYS A 1125 33.53 -20.46 -6.32
N PRO A 1126 32.57 -20.38 -5.38
CA PRO A 1126 32.87 -19.88 -4.03
C PRO A 1126 33.90 -20.78 -3.37
N ASP A 1127 34.98 -20.18 -2.88
CA ASP A 1127 36.10 -20.94 -2.33
C ASP A 1127 35.69 -21.64 -1.02
N LYS A 1128 35.98 -22.94 -0.91
CA LYS A 1128 35.47 -23.80 0.19
C LYS A 1128 36.19 -23.59 1.53
N LYS A 1129 36.90 -22.46 1.69
CA LYS A 1129 37.71 -22.12 2.87
C LYS A 1129 37.26 -20.84 3.58
N GLY A 1130 35.96 -20.60 3.68
CA GLY A 1130 35.38 -19.65 4.63
C GLY A 1130 34.97 -20.32 5.94
N LYS A 1131 35.84 -20.40 6.95
CA LYS A 1131 35.40 -20.72 8.32
C LYS A 1131 34.58 -19.54 8.85
N ALA A 1132 33.38 -19.80 9.36
CA ALA A 1132 32.71 -18.84 10.23
C ALA A 1132 33.56 -18.66 11.50
N GLY A 1133 34.03 -17.43 11.73
CA GLY A 1133 34.90 -17.09 12.85
C GLY A 1133 34.72 -15.63 13.22
N GLU A 1134 34.36 -15.39 14.48
CA GLU A 1134 34.22 -14.06 15.05
C GLU A 1134 35.60 -13.44 15.30
N THR A 1135 35.75 -12.17 14.90
CA THR A 1135 36.73 -11.17 15.41
C THR A 1135 38.25 -11.41 15.32
N ALA A 1136 38.91 -10.33 14.86
CA ALA A 1136 40.26 -9.87 15.21
C ALA A 1136 41.51 -10.63 14.69
N GLY A 1137 42.25 -9.93 13.81
CA GLY A 1137 43.73 -9.92 13.84
C GLY A 1137 44.47 -10.59 12.69
N ALA A 1138 45.45 -9.85 12.16
CA ALA A 1138 46.53 -10.24 11.23
C ALA A 1138 46.20 -10.44 9.73
N ASP A 1139 47.04 -9.82 8.90
CA ASP A 1139 47.08 -9.96 7.43
C ASP A 1139 47.37 -11.40 6.97
N PRO A 1140 46.98 -11.75 5.73
CA PRO A 1140 48.03 -11.83 4.71
C PRO A 1140 47.64 -11.32 3.31
N ALA A 1141 48.57 -10.55 2.72
CA ALA A 1141 48.96 -10.36 1.31
C ALA A 1141 47.90 -10.40 0.15
N PRO A 1142 47.98 -9.46 -0.83
CA PRO A 1142 47.03 -9.38 -1.94
C PRO A 1142 47.27 -10.43 -3.03
N ALA A 1143 46.28 -11.30 -3.28
CA ALA A 1143 46.23 -12.15 -4.46
C ALA A 1143 45.60 -11.39 -5.64
N GLY A 1144 46.43 -10.81 -6.50
CA GLY A 1144 45.98 -10.14 -7.73
C GLY A 1144 45.51 -11.13 -8.80
N GLY A 1145 44.20 -11.31 -8.95
CA GLY A 1145 43.60 -12.12 -10.02
C GLY A 1145 43.18 -11.28 -11.22
N GLN A 1146 43.98 -11.29 -12.30
CA GLN A 1146 43.50 -10.87 -13.62
C GLN A 1146 42.64 -11.99 -14.23
N VAL A 1147 41.37 -11.73 -14.52
CA VAL A 1147 40.55 -12.63 -15.34
C VAL A 1147 40.85 -12.34 -16.81
N ASN A 1148 41.78 -13.11 -17.39
CA ASN A 1148 42.18 -12.94 -18.78
C ASN A 1148 41.24 -13.78 -19.69
N ILE A 1149 40.27 -13.12 -20.34
CA ILE A 1149 39.29 -13.78 -21.21
C ILE A 1149 39.94 -14.07 -22.57
N GLN A 1150 40.59 -15.23 -22.70
CA GLN A 1150 41.09 -15.68 -23.99
C GLN A 1150 39.92 -16.11 -24.90
N HIS A 1151 39.89 -15.54 -26.12
CA HIS A 1151 38.89 -15.72 -27.20
C HIS A 1151 37.58 -14.90 -27.15
N LEU A 1152 37.68 -13.57 -27.21
CA LEU A 1152 36.70 -12.74 -27.93
C LEU A 1152 37.41 -11.64 -28.75
N SER A 1153 37.54 -11.84 -30.06
CA SER A 1153 38.06 -10.79 -30.95
C SER A 1153 37.03 -9.68 -31.17
N GLY A 1154 37.16 -8.56 -30.45
CA GLY A 1154 36.48 -7.30 -30.78
C GLY A 1154 35.74 -6.57 -29.65
N ALA A 1155 35.66 -7.12 -28.43
CA ALA A 1155 35.07 -6.42 -27.29
C ALA A 1155 35.58 -6.97 -25.95
N ASP A 1156 36.65 -6.37 -25.42
CA ASP A 1156 37.18 -6.72 -24.10
C ASP A 1156 36.27 -6.20 -22.98
N ILE A 1157 35.95 -7.09 -22.04
CA ILE A 1157 35.21 -6.76 -20.81
C ILE A 1157 36.21 -6.80 -19.66
N GLU A 1158 36.65 -5.62 -19.22
CA GLU A 1158 37.58 -5.50 -18.12
C GLU A 1158 36.88 -5.34 -16.76
N VAL A 1159 37.38 -6.10 -15.79
CA VAL A 1159 36.92 -6.15 -14.40
C VAL A 1159 38.14 -6.14 -13.50
N SER A 1160 38.55 -4.96 -13.01
CA SER A 1160 39.79 -4.84 -12.22
C SER A 1160 39.95 -3.49 -11.53
N GLN A 1161 40.81 -3.43 -10.51
CA GLN A 1161 41.51 -2.21 -10.05
C GLN A 1161 42.41 -1.54 -11.14
N GLN A 1162 42.30 -1.97 -12.40
CA GLN A 1162 43.08 -1.49 -13.55
C GLN A 1162 42.23 -0.81 -14.64
N VAL A 1163 40.90 -0.73 -14.50
CA VAL A 1163 39.99 -0.09 -15.49
C VAL A 1163 40.45 1.33 -15.90
N GLY A 1164 41.01 2.10 -14.96
CA GLY A 1164 41.55 3.43 -15.25
C GLY A 1164 42.83 3.47 -16.12
N GLN A 1165 43.58 2.36 -16.24
CA GLN A 1165 44.79 2.29 -17.08
C GLN A 1165 44.49 1.84 -18.51
N ALA A 1166 43.48 1.00 -18.72
CA ALA A 1166 43.06 0.60 -20.07
C ALA A 1166 42.26 1.70 -20.78
N LEU A 1167 41.40 2.44 -20.05
CA LEU A 1167 40.71 3.61 -20.60
C LEU A 1167 41.68 4.67 -21.15
N PHE A 1168 42.84 4.87 -20.50
CA PHE A 1168 43.88 5.77 -21.00
C PHE A 1168 44.55 5.26 -22.30
N LYS A 1169 44.64 3.94 -22.51
CA LYS A 1169 45.20 3.32 -23.73
C LYS A 1169 44.24 3.25 -24.94
N ALA A 1170 42.99 3.67 -24.76
CA ALA A 1170 41.96 3.68 -25.80
C ALA A 1170 41.42 5.08 -26.09
N ILE A 1171 42.04 6.10 -25.51
CA ILE A 1171 41.72 7.53 -25.69
C ILE A 1171 42.92 8.28 -26.33
N ASP A 1172 44.15 7.79 -26.13
CA ASP A 1172 45.25 7.91 -27.09
C ASP A 1172 45.08 6.92 -28.27
#